data_AF-A0A139WGJ4-F1
#
_entry.id   AF-A0A139WGJ4-F1
#
_cell.length_a   1.000
_cell.length_b   1.000
_cell.length_c   1.000
_cell.angle_alpha   90.00
_cell.angle_beta   90.00
_cell.angle_gamma   90.00
#
_symmetry.space_group_name_H-M   'P 1'
#
loop_
_entity.id
_entity.type
_entity.pdbx_description
1 polymer ?
#
loop_
_entity_poly.entity_id
_entity_poly.type
_entity_poly.pdbx_seq_one_letter_code
_entity_poly.pdbx_strand_id
1 'polypeptide(L)'
;MPDLEQPVRSVSNAVSNLVKVGRETINSSDDPILRQDMPAALVRVERSSKLLEEASSMLKSDPYSSPARKRLIEGSGGILQATSALLLCFDESEVRKIIRECHRVLDYLAVAEVIETLDELVQFLRDLSPCLSKVSREVSAREKELTHQVHSEILVRCLDQVKTLAPILICSMKIYIQIVSQGGKRVEEAIENRNYLAQRMTDEINEIIRVLQLTSYDEEQSDLDNLTVLKKLQNAIQNKINTANDWLLDPNAVRGGIGEKSLRQIIEAAQKVAERCLPQDARNINKLCSELNTMTDALCELRQDGKGATPQAESLARGIKEKLGNLQQAVLNAVVAVDKAGLQQTAHTVQGRLEQARKWLSNPGQDDKGLGRRAIALIVEEGRKVADGLPGVQKAEILQLCDEVDALSNKLADLCAQGKGNTPEAQEIARKLSQKLHELKERINQAVVNRVVEDFIDIVTPLKQFTDAVLAPEGTPNRDQNFADRAANLQQFTNRAVKTARMVAAGGSGGNKKLAEALQSASNQVESLTPQLVSAGSIRMNYPTSKAADEHFENLRQQYADTVTKMRNLCDEATDSADFIKASEEQMRKHTFLCEEAIKNRQPQKMVDNTSAIARLANRVLLVAKQESDNSEDPSFIDDVNRASDALQGTIPPMVQDAKSVAVNPADGAAVSRWRDSNKALLNAVGEVRKAVQINPELPPLPDINSLNLEPAPNSLFIEKVGEPLRNTPTPGRDPGALSPTPHQHGRVSPLPKWARGDNSDLLCQELIPSVDREPGKWGFTHAHAHVVGLMLVDRLFSFQSTIVNRFFIRTNTVIVVFHASAGYCSFIPEYILEDDMAPPRPPLPHDGAPMRPPPPPETDDEDDVFRHAPSSTQPIMVAAHNLHREVRQWSAKDNELIAAAKRMAVLMAHLSELVHNDDKGSKRELIATAKAIADASNDVTRIAKQLARECTDKRIRTNLLQVCERIPTIATQLKILSTVKATMLGAQGSEEDREATEMLEGNAQNLMQSVKETVRAAESASVKIHAQTHGKLRWVRRQPWYAYA
;
A
#
# COMPACT_ATOMS: atom_id res chain seq x y z
N MET A 1 34.71 20.40 31.20
CA MET A 1 34.78 19.70 29.89
C MET A 1 36.19 19.15 29.74
N PRO A 2 36.41 18.08 28.95
CA PRO A 2 37.75 17.73 28.48
C PRO A 2 38.28 18.82 27.52
N ASP A 3 39.58 18.78 27.18
CA ASP A 3 40.12 19.61 26.10
C ASP A 3 39.44 19.24 24.76
N LEU A 4 39.01 20.26 24.01
CA LEU A 4 38.30 20.14 22.74
C LEU A 4 39.14 20.64 21.55
N GLU A 5 40.38 21.09 21.76
CA GLU A 5 41.18 21.75 20.71
C GLU A 5 41.38 20.86 19.48
N GLN A 6 41.67 19.57 19.68
CA GLN A 6 41.85 18.61 18.59
C GLN A 6 40.55 18.36 17.78
N PRO A 7 39.42 17.94 18.38
CA PRO A 7 38.19 17.73 17.61
C PRO A 7 37.64 19.03 17.00
N VAL A 8 37.76 20.18 17.66
CA VAL A 8 37.32 21.47 17.09
C VAL A 8 38.21 21.89 15.92
N ARG A 9 39.54 21.71 16.00
CA ARG A 9 40.44 21.95 14.86
C ARG A 9 40.11 21.02 13.68
N SER A 10 39.73 19.77 13.93
CA SER A 10 39.26 18.86 12.86
C SER A 10 37.99 19.36 12.17
N VAL A 11 37.01 19.86 12.94
CA VAL A 11 35.79 20.47 12.38
C VAL A 11 36.10 21.76 11.61
N SER A 12 36.95 22.64 12.15
CA SER A 12 37.31 23.91 11.50
C SER A 12 38.06 23.70 10.18
N ASN A 13 38.96 22.69 10.11
CA ASN A 13 39.59 22.27 8.85
C ASN A 13 38.57 21.80 7.80
N ALA A 14 37.55 21.04 8.21
CA ALA A 14 36.49 20.59 7.31
C ALA A 14 35.62 21.76 6.81
N VAL A 15 35.25 22.68 7.72
CA VAL A 15 34.54 23.93 7.39
C VAL A 15 35.35 24.78 6.41
N SER A 16 36.65 24.97 6.64
CA SER A 16 37.52 25.78 5.79
C SER A 16 37.55 25.26 4.34
N ASN A 17 37.65 23.95 4.15
CA ASN A 17 37.56 23.32 2.82
C ASN A 17 36.17 23.48 2.18
N LEU A 18 35.09 23.24 2.95
CA LEU A 18 33.72 23.39 2.48
C LEU A 18 33.42 24.85 2.05
N VAL A 19 33.89 25.82 2.83
CA VAL A 19 33.77 27.25 2.55
C VAL A 19 34.57 27.66 1.31
N LYS A 20 35.80 27.13 1.16
CA LYS A 20 36.61 27.36 -0.04
C LYS A 20 35.87 26.87 -1.29
N VAL A 21 35.42 25.61 -1.29
CA VAL A 21 34.72 25.01 -2.44
C VAL A 21 33.44 25.79 -2.75
N GLY A 22 32.63 26.15 -1.75
CA GLY A 22 31.41 26.95 -1.99
C GLY A 22 31.70 28.33 -2.61
N ARG A 23 32.78 29.01 -2.18
CA ARG A 23 33.22 30.28 -2.78
C ARG A 23 33.70 30.10 -4.22
N GLU A 24 34.42 29.01 -4.51
CA GLU A 24 34.83 28.64 -5.88
C GLU A 24 33.59 28.37 -6.77
N THR A 25 32.62 27.59 -6.28
CA THR A 25 31.35 27.28 -6.96
C THR A 25 30.55 28.55 -7.30
N ILE A 26 30.38 29.48 -6.36
CA ILE A 26 29.68 30.77 -6.59
C ILE A 26 30.35 31.56 -7.72
N ASN A 27 31.68 31.65 -7.69
CA ASN A 27 32.45 32.39 -8.67
C ASN A 27 32.38 31.77 -10.08
N SER A 28 32.19 30.44 -10.18
CA SER A 28 32.10 29.71 -11.46
C SER A 28 30.66 29.49 -11.98
N SER A 29 29.64 29.64 -11.13
CA SER A 29 28.24 29.34 -11.49
C SER A 29 27.50 30.58 -12.00
N ASP A 30 26.76 30.45 -13.10
CA ASP A 30 25.91 31.50 -13.67
C ASP A 30 24.46 31.51 -13.14
N ASP A 31 24.15 30.75 -12.08
CA ASP A 31 22.85 30.84 -11.39
C ASP A 31 22.84 32.09 -10.46
N PRO A 32 22.02 33.13 -10.76
CA PRO A 32 21.96 34.33 -9.92
C PRO A 32 21.36 34.05 -8.54
N ILE A 33 20.49 33.05 -8.40
CA ILE A 33 19.87 32.66 -7.13
C ILE A 33 20.95 32.01 -6.24
N LEU A 34 21.76 31.11 -6.81
CA LEU A 34 22.91 30.54 -6.10
C LEU A 34 23.92 31.62 -5.65
N ARG A 35 24.22 32.60 -6.52
CA ARG A 35 25.09 33.74 -6.19
C ARG A 35 24.51 34.64 -5.08
N GLN A 36 23.18 34.67 -4.91
CA GLN A 36 22.50 35.46 -3.89
C GLN A 36 22.45 34.74 -2.53
N ASP A 37 22.03 33.48 -2.52
CA ASP A 37 21.61 32.80 -1.28
C ASP A 37 22.76 32.03 -0.61
N MET A 38 23.64 31.39 -1.40
CA MET A 38 24.76 30.61 -0.88
C MET A 38 25.76 31.41 -0.01
N PRO A 39 26.08 32.70 -0.28
CA PRO A 39 26.92 33.51 0.60
C PRO A 39 26.44 33.57 2.07
N ALA A 40 25.12 33.61 2.31
CA ALA A 40 24.57 33.67 3.65
C ALA A 40 24.82 32.37 4.43
N ALA A 41 24.65 31.22 3.77
CA ALA A 41 24.97 29.92 4.33
C ALA A 41 26.47 29.82 4.66
N LEU A 42 27.36 30.17 3.74
CA LEU A 42 28.81 30.13 3.94
C LEU A 42 29.27 30.98 5.14
N VAL A 43 28.74 32.20 5.30
CA VAL A 43 29.02 33.06 6.45
C VAL A 43 28.47 32.47 7.76
N ARG A 44 27.31 31.79 7.74
CA ARG A 44 26.77 31.08 8.91
C ARG A 44 27.69 29.90 9.30
N VAL A 45 28.21 29.10 8.36
CA VAL A 45 29.18 28.02 8.67
C VAL A 45 30.48 28.60 9.26
N GLU A 46 31.09 29.62 8.63
CA GLU A 46 32.32 30.26 9.12
C GLU A 46 32.16 30.79 10.55
N ARG A 47 31.05 31.50 10.82
CA ARG A 47 30.76 32.08 12.14
C ARG A 47 30.59 31.00 13.20
N SER A 48 29.89 29.91 12.88
CA SER A 48 29.67 28.80 13.79
C SER A 48 30.95 28.02 14.10
N SER A 49 31.88 27.90 13.15
CA SER A 49 33.22 27.35 13.41
C SER A 49 34.03 28.22 14.38
N LYS A 50 34.02 29.54 14.19
CA LYS A 50 34.69 30.50 15.10
C LYS A 50 34.11 30.43 16.53
N LEU A 51 32.80 30.24 16.68
CA LEU A 51 32.16 30.02 17.99
C LEU A 51 32.63 28.73 18.68
N LEU A 52 32.92 27.66 17.93
CA LEU A 52 33.52 26.44 18.50
C LEU A 52 34.97 26.67 18.94
N GLU A 53 35.76 27.41 18.15
CA GLU A 53 37.16 27.75 18.51
C GLU A 53 37.22 28.64 19.77
N GLU A 54 36.38 29.67 19.86
CA GLU A 54 36.19 30.48 21.06
C GLU A 54 35.78 29.61 22.26
N ALA A 55 34.77 28.75 22.10
CA ALA A 55 34.30 27.87 23.17
C ALA A 55 35.39 26.88 23.63
N SER A 56 36.18 26.33 22.69
CA SER A 56 37.29 25.43 23.02
C SER A 56 38.37 26.14 23.81
N SER A 57 38.76 27.36 23.42
CA SER A 57 39.75 28.17 24.12
C SER A 57 39.29 28.54 25.55
N MET A 58 38.01 28.89 25.70
CA MET A 58 37.41 29.18 27.00
C MET A 58 37.27 27.93 27.89
N LEU A 59 36.95 26.76 27.33
CA LEU A 59 36.85 25.50 28.09
C LEU A 59 38.23 24.94 28.49
N LYS A 60 39.28 25.30 27.75
CA LYS A 60 40.68 24.96 28.07
C LYS A 60 41.24 25.80 29.22
N SER A 61 40.74 27.03 29.41
CA SER A 61 41.11 27.90 30.53
C SER A 61 40.18 27.74 31.75
N ASP A 62 38.87 27.55 31.53
CA ASP A 62 37.89 27.19 32.57
C ASP A 62 36.98 26.02 32.10
N PRO A 63 37.28 24.78 32.53
CA PRO A 63 36.47 23.60 32.22
C PRO A 63 35.00 23.66 32.69
N TYR A 64 34.66 24.60 33.58
CA TYR A 64 33.31 24.81 34.14
C TYR A 64 32.62 26.06 33.57
N SER A 65 33.22 26.75 32.60
CA SER A 65 32.66 27.99 32.04
C SER A 65 31.25 27.79 31.48
N SER A 66 30.28 28.54 31.99
CA SER A 66 28.90 28.52 31.48
C SER A 66 28.78 29.24 30.13
N PRO A 67 29.33 30.46 29.92
CA PRO A 67 29.32 31.12 28.62
C PRO A 67 30.00 30.31 27.51
N ALA A 68 31.08 29.59 27.82
CA ALA A 68 31.74 28.72 26.86
C ALA A 68 30.86 27.53 26.44
N ARG A 69 30.14 26.92 27.39
CA ARG A 69 29.17 25.84 27.10
C ARG A 69 28.00 26.34 26.25
N LYS A 70 27.53 27.58 26.44
CA LYS A 70 26.54 28.21 25.56
C LYS A 70 27.08 28.39 24.12
N ARG A 71 28.27 28.98 23.96
CA ARG A 71 28.93 29.13 22.64
C ARG A 71 29.18 27.79 21.94
N LEU A 72 29.53 26.74 22.69
CA LEU A 72 29.73 25.40 22.15
C LEU A 72 28.44 24.84 21.54
N ILE A 73 27.29 25.06 22.19
CA ILE A 73 25.97 24.64 21.69
C ILE A 73 25.59 25.45 20.44
N GLU A 74 25.71 26.78 20.49
CA GLU A 74 25.40 27.68 19.38
C GLU A 74 26.26 27.40 18.14
N GLY A 75 27.56 27.17 18.32
CA GLY A 75 28.47 26.77 17.24
C GLY A 75 28.15 25.38 16.67
N SER A 76 27.79 24.41 17.53
CA SER A 76 27.47 23.05 17.08
C SER A 76 26.18 22.99 16.26
N GLY A 77 25.10 23.61 16.75
CA GLY A 77 23.83 23.69 16.02
C GLY A 77 23.97 24.50 14.73
N GLY A 78 24.66 25.64 14.80
CA GLY A 78 24.86 26.53 13.66
C GLY A 78 25.66 25.91 12.50
N ILE A 79 26.65 25.05 12.77
CA ILE A 79 27.32 24.28 11.70
C ILE A 79 26.34 23.31 11.02
N LEU A 80 25.56 22.54 11.78
CA LEU A 80 24.62 21.57 11.19
C LEU A 80 23.58 22.26 10.31
N GLN A 81 22.96 23.33 10.81
CA GLN A 81 22.01 24.15 10.05
C GLN A 81 22.63 24.75 8.79
N ALA A 82 23.80 25.39 8.92
CA ALA A 82 24.43 26.10 7.81
C ALA A 82 25.01 25.17 6.75
N THR A 83 25.50 23.98 7.13
CA THR A 83 25.91 22.94 6.18
C THR A 83 24.70 22.36 5.45
N SER A 84 23.58 22.14 6.13
CA SER A 84 22.33 21.69 5.50
C SER A 84 21.82 22.72 4.47
N ALA A 85 21.74 23.99 4.86
CA ALA A 85 21.35 25.08 3.97
C ALA A 85 22.31 25.23 2.76
N LEU A 86 23.63 25.10 2.99
CA LEU A 86 24.64 25.19 1.93
C LEU A 86 24.48 24.07 0.88
N LEU A 87 24.22 22.84 1.33
CA LEU A 87 23.98 21.70 0.45
C LEU A 87 22.64 21.84 -0.29
N LEU A 88 21.59 22.32 0.38
CA LEU A 88 20.29 22.56 -0.24
C LEU A 88 20.35 23.65 -1.32
N CYS A 89 20.98 24.81 -1.06
CA CYS A 89 21.15 25.85 -2.08
C CYS A 89 21.92 25.35 -3.32
N PHE A 90 22.89 24.45 -3.14
CA PHE A 90 23.61 23.80 -4.24
C PHE A 90 22.71 22.84 -5.02
N ASP A 91 22.04 21.92 -4.33
CA ASP A 91 21.16 20.91 -4.91
C ASP A 91 20.01 21.53 -5.70
N GLU A 92 19.37 22.57 -5.15
CA GLU A 92 18.39 23.38 -5.87
C GLU A 92 18.94 24.01 -7.15
N SER A 93 20.23 24.41 -7.19
CA SER A 93 20.84 25.01 -8.38
C SER A 93 21.00 23.98 -9.49
N GLU A 94 21.38 22.74 -9.16
CA GLU A 94 21.40 21.62 -10.11
C GLU A 94 19.98 21.30 -10.60
N VAL A 95 19.01 21.19 -9.69
CA VAL A 95 17.58 21.02 -10.01
C VAL A 95 17.07 22.16 -10.92
N ARG A 96 17.43 23.42 -10.66
CA ARG A 96 17.12 24.58 -11.50
C ARG A 96 17.77 24.53 -12.88
N LYS A 97 18.84 23.76 -13.11
CA LYS A 97 19.38 23.51 -14.47
C LYS A 97 18.47 22.57 -15.25
N ILE A 98 18.11 21.42 -14.66
CA ILE A 98 17.24 20.42 -15.28
C ILE A 98 15.86 21.01 -15.59
N ILE A 99 15.27 21.74 -14.63
CA ILE A 99 13.96 22.38 -14.77
C ILE A 99 13.95 23.46 -15.86
N ARG A 100 15.07 24.16 -16.12
CA ARG A 100 15.16 25.10 -17.25
C ARG A 100 15.04 24.38 -18.60
N GLU A 101 15.64 23.21 -18.75
CA GLU A 101 15.52 22.41 -19.98
C GLU A 101 14.12 21.79 -20.13
N CYS A 102 13.48 21.42 -19.02
CA CYS A 102 12.08 20.99 -19.02
C CYS A 102 11.14 22.12 -19.46
N HIS A 103 11.33 23.35 -18.97
CA HIS A 103 10.56 24.51 -19.43
C HIS A 103 10.78 24.78 -20.93
N ARG A 104 12.01 24.69 -21.45
CA ARG A 104 12.27 24.82 -22.90
C ARG A 104 11.47 23.81 -23.73
N VAL A 105 11.33 22.58 -23.25
CA VAL A 105 10.47 21.57 -23.89
C VAL A 105 8.98 21.98 -23.86
N LEU A 106 8.50 22.54 -22.75
CA LEU A 106 7.14 23.09 -22.64
C LEU A 106 6.90 24.29 -23.56
N ASP A 107 7.87 25.21 -23.65
CA ASP A 107 7.81 26.40 -24.52
C ASP A 107 7.63 26.00 -25.99
N TYR A 108 8.38 24.99 -26.46
CA TYR A 108 8.18 24.44 -27.81
C TYR A 108 6.81 23.73 -27.93
N LEU A 109 6.39 22.94 -26.94
CA LEU A 109 5.11 22.22 -27.00
C LEU A 109 3.89 23.15 -27.05
N ALA A 110 3.96 24.34 -26.45
CA ALA A 110 2.92 25.36 -26.59
C ALA A 110 2.72 25.83 -28.04
N VAL A 111 3.75 25.74 -28.89
CA VAL A 111 3.70 26.09 -30.33
C VAL A 111 3.15 24.94 -31.19
N ALA A 112 3.04 23.71 -30.65
CA ALA A 112 2.56 22.56 -31.42
C ALA A 112 1.11 22.69 -31.91
N GLU A 113 0.26 23.49 -31.25
CA GLU A 113 -1.12 23.77 -31.69
C GLU A 113 -1.20 24.71 -32.92
N VAL A 114 -0.12 25.44 -33.27
CA VAL A 114 -0.12 26.47 -34.36
C VAL A 114 0.79 26.15 -35.56
N ILE A 115 1.42 24.98 -35.59
CA ILE A 115 2.24 24.55 -36.74
C ILE A 115 1.32 24.01 -37.85
N GLU A 116 1.38 24.63 -39.04
CA GLU A 116 0.50 24.34 -40.19
C GLU A 116 1.27 23.86 -41.43
N THR A 117 2.59 24.01 -41.50
CA THR A 117 3.42 23.60 -42.65
C THR A 117 4.50 22.56 -42.30
N LEU A 118 4.97 21.84 -43.32
CA LEU A 118 6.02 20.83 -43.15
C LEU A 118 7.39 21.44 -42.82
N ASP A 119 7.69 22.65 -43.30
CA ASP A 119 8.96 23.33 -43.02
C ASP A 119 9.02 23.83 -41.56
N GLU A 120 7.90 24.34 -41.04
CA GLU A 120 7.74 24.64 -39.60
C GLU A 120 7.89 23.38 -38.74
N LEU A 121 7.28 22.25 -39.14
CA LEU A 121 7.45 20.98 -38.44
C LEU A 121 8.91 20.51 -38.45
N VAL A 122 9.64 20.67 -39.57
CA VAL A 122 11.07 20.34 -39.65
C VAL A 122 11.91 21.27 -38.77
N GLN A 123 11.57 22.55 -38.64
CA GLN A 123 12.27 23.46 -37.74
C GLN A 123 11.98 23.14 -36.26
N PHE A 124 10.71 22.95 -35.90
CA PHE A 124 10.28 22.48 -34.58
C PHE A 124 11.00 21.19 -34.16
N LEU A 125 11.15 20.22 -35.07
CA LEU A 125 11.91 18.99 -34.84
C LEU A 125 13.39 19.25 -34.53
N ARG A 126 14.04 20.17 -35.24
CA ARG A 126 15.45 20.54 -35.01
C ARG A 126 15.68 21.17 -33.65
N ASP A 127 14.72 21.97 -33.17
CA ASP A 127 14.83 22.71 -31.93
C ASP A 127 14.41 21.88 -30.69
N LEU A 128 13.34 21.09 -30.82
CA LEU A 128 12.81 20.25 -29.74
C LEU A 128 13.68 19.01 -29.47
N SER A 129 14.19 18.34 -30.50
CA SER A 129 14.88 17.04 -30.34
C SER A 129 16.15 17.11 -29.47
N PRO A 130 17.02 18.13 -29.58
CA PRO A 130 18.14 18.33 -28.66
C PRO A 130 17.69 18.59 -27.22
N CYS A 131 16.59 19.32 -27.03
CA CYS A 131 16.06 19.64 -25.70
C CYS A 131 15.52 18.38 -25.00
N LEU A 132 14.70 17.57 -25.70
CA LEU A 132 14.23 16.27 -25.20
C LEU A 132 15.40 15.33 -24.88
N SER A 133 16.43 15.30 -25.72
CA SER A 133 17.64 14.49 -25.50
C SER A 133 18.41 14.93 -24.25
N LYS A 134 18.48 16.25 -24.00
CA LYS A 134 19.13 16.81 -22.81
C LYS A 134 18.34 16.50 -21.54
N VAL A 135 17.03 16.78 -21.52
CA VAL A 135 16.12 16.44 -20.40
C VAL A 135 16.18 14.95 -20.08
N SER A 136 16.07 14.08 -21.09
CA SER A 136 16.10 12.63 -20.86
C SER A 136 17.41 12.15 -20.26
N ARG A 137 18.55 12.78 -20.56
CA ARG A 137 19.85 12.43 -19.99
C ARG A 137 20.00 12.95 -18.56
N GLU A 138 19.61 14.20 -18.31
CA GLU A 138 19.83 14.86 -17.02
C GLU A 138 18.89 14.32 -15.94
N VAL A 139 17.62 14.05 -16.28
CA VAL A 139 16.68 13.36 -15.38
C VAL A 139 17.13 11.91 -15.11
N SER A 140 17.67 11.21 -16.12
CA SER A 140 18.24 9.85 -15.96
C SER A 140 19.57 9.81 -15.18
N ALA A 141 20.22 10.96 -14.96
CA ALA A 141 21.33 11.07 -14.02
C ALA A 141 20.78 11.31 -12.61
N ARG A 142 19.92 12.33 -12.48
CA ARG A 142 19.33 12.75 -11.21
C ARG A 142 18.56 11.66 -10.48
N GLU A 143 17.78 10.84 -11.19
CA GLU A 143 17.00 9.75 -10.55
C GLU A 143 17.87 8.79 -9.72
N LYS A 144 19.14 8.61 -10.11
CA LYS A 144 20.12 7.74 -9.42
C LYS A 144 20.77 8.38 -8.20
N GLU A 145 20.62 9.69 -8.03
CA GLU A 145 21.10 10.45 -6.86
C GLU A 145 20.04 10.49 -5.75
N LEU A 146 18.77 10.24 -6.07
CA LEU A 146 17.66 10.36 -5.14
C LEU A 146 17.65 9.20 -4.13
N THR A 147 17.62 9.55 -2.85
CA THR A 147 17.46 8.59 -1.74
C THR A 147 16.00 8.12 -1.57
N HIS A 148 15.04 8.82 -2.17
CA HIS A 148 13.62 8.46 -2.16
C HIS A 148 13.26 7.68 -3.43
N GLN A 149 13.26 6.35 -3.33
CA GLN A 149 13.06 5.43 -4.47
C GLN A 149 11.76 5.69 -5.26
N VAL A 150 10.69 6.12 -4.59
CA VAL A 150 9.41 6.50 -5.24
C VAL A 150 9.60 7.65 -6.22
N HIS A 151 10.44 8.65 -5.90
CA HIS A 151 10.72 9.77 -6.80
C HIS A 151 11.51 9.30 -8.03
N SER A 152 12.49 8.40 -7.87
CA SER A 152 13.20 7.75 -8.99
C SER A 152 12.23 6.96 -9.89
N GLU A 153 11.37 6.12 -9.30
CA GLU A 153 10.36 5.35 -10.03
C GLU A 153 9.41 6.24 -10.86
N ILE A 154 8.95 7.37 -10.32
CA ILE A 154 8.10 8.32 -11.04
C ILE A 154 8.89 9.02 -12.18
N LEU A 155 10.12 9.48 -11.94
CA LEU A 155 10.93 10.14 -12.97
C LEU A 155 11.21 9.21 -14.16
N VAL A 156 11.56 7.94 -13.90
CA VAL A 156 11.74 6.91 -14.94
C VAL A 156 10.44 6.69 -15.72
N ARG A 157 9.29 6.54 -15.03
CA ARG A 157 7.97 6.40 -15.66
C ARG A 157 7.65 7.56 -16.61
N CYS A 158 7.85 8.80 -16.15
CA CYS A 158 7.56 10.00 -16.97
C CYS A 158 8.47 10.05 -18.21
N LEU A 159 9.77 9.79 -18.05
CA LEU A 159 10.72 9.77 -19.16
C LEU A 159 10.35 8.75 -20.24
N ASP A 160 9.93 7.54 -19.87
CA ASP A 160 9.55 6.52 -20.84
C ASP A 160 8.20 6.84 -21.52
N GLN A 161 7.29 7.56 -20.87
CA GLN A 161 6.12 8.14 -21.54
C GLN A 161 6.53 9.23 -22.55
N VAL A 162 7.42 10.17 -22.18
CA VAL A 162 7.90 11.22 -23.10
C VAL A 162 8.59 10.63 -24.33
N LYS A 163 9.48 9.63 -24.16
CA LYS A 163 10.12 8.90 -25.27
C LYS A 163 9.10 8.21 -26.18
N THR A 164 8.01 7.69 -25.61
CA THR A 164 6.93 7.02 -26.35
C THR A 164 6.06 8.02 -27.12
N LEU A 165 5.73 9.17 -26.52
CA LEU A 165 4.79 10.14 -27.07
C LEU A 165 5.39 11.01 -28.18
N ALA A 166 6.67 11.36 -28.08
CA ALA A 166 7.35 12.20 -29.06
C ALA A 166 7.17 11.73 -30.53
N PRO A 167 7.48 10.48 -30.92
CA PRO A 167 7.29 10.04 -32.31
C PRO A 167 5.82 10.03 -32.76
N ILE A 168 4.88 9.77 -31.84
CA ILE A 168 3.44 9.73 -32.16
C ILE A 168 2.92 11.15 -32.41
N LEU A 169 3.32 12.13 -31.58
CA LEU A 169 3.01 13.54 -31.78
C LEU A 169 3.51 14.04 -33.15
N ILE A 170 4.74 13.66 -33.52
CA ILE A 170 5.34 14.03 -34.82
C ILE A 170 4.53 13.44 -36.00
N CYS A 171 4.08 12.18 -35.89
CA CYS A 171 3.18 11.59 -36.89
C CYS A 171 1.83 12.32 -36.95
N SER A 172 1.26 12.68 -35.79
CA SER A 172 -0.02 13.39 -35.69
C SER A 172 0.03 14.80 -36.31
N MET A 173 1.13 15.54 -36.08
CA MET A 173 1.35 16.86 -36.70
C MET A 173 1.52 16.72 -38.22
N LYS A 174 2.32 15.75 -38.67
CA LYS A 174 2.56 15.45 -40.10
C LYS A 174 1.27 15.11 -40.86
N ILE A 175 0.37 14.31 -40.28
CA ILE A 175 -0.91 13.99 -40.93
C ILE A 175 -1.91 15.17 -40.87
N TYR A 176 -1.94 15.94 -39.78
CA TYR A 176 -2.73 17.18 -39.72
C TYR A 176 -2.37 18.16 -40.85
N ILE A 177 -1.07 18.47 -41.01
CA ILE A 177 -0.55 19.33 -42.08
C ILE A 177 -0.95 18.80 -43.47
N GLN A 178 -0.85 17.48 -43.67
CA GLN A 178 -1.23 16.85 -44.93
C GLN A 178 -2.74 16.98 -45.23
N ILE A 179 -3.61 16.83 -44.23
CA ILE A 179 -5.06 16.96 -44.40
C ILE A 179 -5.42 18.42 -44.72
N VAL A 180 -4.87 19.38 -43.97
CA VAL A 180 -5.13 20.81 -44.17
C VAL A 180 -4.66 21.28 -45.55
N SER A 181 -3.43 20.93 -45.96
CA SER A 181 -2.89 21.30 -47.29
C SER A 181 -3.65 20.67 -48.47
N GLN A 182 -4.43 19.62 -48.24
CA GLN A 182 -5.27 18.96 -49.24
C GLN A 182 -6.75 19.40 -49.21
N GLY A 183 -7.14 20.35 -48.35
CA GLY A 183 -8.54 20.74 -48.16
C GLY A 183 -9.41 19.58 -47.65
N GLY A 184 -8.81 18.69 -46.86
CA GLY A 184 -9.33 17.37 -46.58
C GLY A 184 -10.50 17.30 -45.59
N LYS A 185 -11.18 16.14 -45.57
CA LYS A 185 -12.09 15.73 -44.49
C LYS A 185 -11.30 15.29 -43.25
N ARG A 186 -11.95 15.24 -42.08
CA ARG A 186 -11.39 14.77 -40.79
C ARG A 186 -10.30 15.67 -40.18
N VAL A 187 -10.33 16.98 -40.48
CA VAL A 187 -9.43 17.98 -39.87
C VAL A 187 -9.58 18.01 -38.34
N GLU A 188 -10.82 18.00 -37.84
CA GLU A 188 -11.14 18.05 -36.41
C GLU A 188 -10.52 16.87 -35.63
N GLU A 189 -10.65 15.65 -36.15
CA GLU A 189 -10.06 14.42 -35.61
C GLU A 189 -8.52 14.49 -35.56
N ALA A 190 -7.88 15.13 -36.55
CA ALA A 190 -6.43 15.32 -36.58
C ALA A 190 -5.94 16.40 -35.61
N ILE A 191 -6.73 17.47 -35.40
CA ILE A 191 -6.49 18.48 -34.35
C ILE A 191 -6.63 17.83 -32.96
N GLU A 192 -7.68 17.04 -32.73
CA GLU A 192 -7.91 16.36 -31.45
C GLU A 192 -6.73 15.45 -31.09
N ASN A 193 -6.31 14.57 -32.02
CA ASN A 193 -5.16 13.71 -31.85
C ASN A 193 -3.87 14.51 -31.54
N ARG A 194 -3.59 15.58 -32.30
CA ARG A 194 -2.39 16.42 -32.12
C ARG A 194 -2.39 17.07 -30.73
N ASN A 195 -3.49 17.70 -30.36
CA ASN A 195 -3.60 18.46 -29.13
C ASN A 195 -3.64 17.53 -27.90
N TYR A 196 -4.27 16.34 -27.99
CA TYR A 196 -4.18 15.29 -26.96
C TYR A 196 -2.73 14.85 -26.72
N LEU A 197 -1.97 14.58 -27.79
CA LEU A 197 -0.58 14.12 -27.67
C LEU A 197 0.35 15.23 -27.11
N ALA A 198 0.13 16.49 -27.52
CA ALA A 198 0.87 17.63 -27.01
C ALA A 198 0.58 17.92 -25.53
N GLN A 199 -0.70 17.88 -25.11
CA GLN A 199 -1.10 18.01 -23.71
C GLN A 199 -0.56 16.85 -22.86
N ARG A 200 -0.70 15.60 -23.33
CA ARG A 200 -0.22 14.43 -22.59
C ARG A 200 1.30 14.45 -22.37
N MET A 201 2.09 14.89 -23.37
CA MET A 201 3.54 15.03 -23.18
C MET A 201 3.90 16.24 -22.32
N THR A 202 3.09 17.30 -22.35
CA THR A 202 3.16 18.46 -21.43
C THR A 202 2.93 18.02 -19.97
N ASP A 203 1.94 17.16 -19.72
CA ASP A 203 1.62 16.67 -18.36
C ASP A 203 2.78 15.86 -17.76
N GLU A 204 3.39 14.95 -18.54
CA GLU A 204 4.54 14.14 -18.09
C GLU A 204 5.80 14.99 -17.84
N ILE A 205 6.02 16.07 -18.61
CA ILE A 205 7.12 17.02 -18.36
C ILE A 205 6.84 17.87 -17.10
N ASN A 206 5.59 18.27 -16.86
CA ASN A 206 5.21 18.97 -15.63
C ASN A 206 5.36 18.07 -14.38
N GLU A 207 5.05 16.78 -14.48
CA GLU A 207 5.26 15.83 -13.38
C GLU A 207 6.76 15.60 -13.12
N ILE A 208 7.62 15.58 -14.15
CA ILE A 208 9.08 15.62 -13.99
C ILE A 208 9.51 16.87 -13.22
N ILE A 209 9.07 18.06 -13.62
CA ILE A 209 9.39 19.32 -12.93
C ILE A 209 8.95 19.24 -11.46
N ARG A 210 7.73 18.77 -11.20
CA ARG A 210 7.18 18.61 -9.84
C ARG A 210 8.07 17.71 -8.98
N VAL A 211 8.41 16.51 -9.48
CA VAL A 211 9.15 15.50 -8.71
C VAL A 211 10.60 15.89 -8.47
N LEU A 212 11.23 16.62 -9.40
CA LEU A 212 12.59 17.16 -9.23
C LEU A 212 12.69 18.18 -8.08
N GLN A 213 11.59 18.85 -7.70
CA GLN A 213 11.56 19.87 -6.63
C GLN A 213 11.31 19.29 -5.22
N LEU A 214 11.15 17.97 -5.08
CA LEU A 214 10.80 17.33 -3.81
C LEU A 214 12.05 17.05 -2.96
N THR A 215 12.30 17.91 -1.98
CA THR A 215 13.43 17.80 -1.03
C THR A 215 13.14 16.93 0.19
N SER A 216 11.87 16.61 0.45
CA SER A 216 11.40 15.78 1.56
C SER A 216 10.70 14.51 1.05
N TYR A 217 10.07 13.75 1.94
CA TYR A 217 9.34 12.53 1.59
C TYR A 217 7.92 12.89 1.15
N ASP A 218 7.71 13.03 -0.16
CA ASP A 218 6.37 13.18 -0.76
C ASP A 218 5.74 11.78 -0.80
N GLU A 219 5.06 11.42 0.29
CA GLU A 219 4.02 10.39 0.21
C GLU A 219 3.07 10.76 -0.93
N GLU A 220 2.61 9.79 -1.74
CA GLU A 220 1.90 10.15 -2.99
C GLU A 220 0.63 10.98 -2.70
N GLN A 221 0.00 11.56 -3.72
CA GLN A 221 -1.26 12.32 -3.58
C GLN A 221 -2.47 11.46 -3.09
N SER A 222 -2.21 10.19 -2.81
CA SER A 222 -3.00 9.23 -2.02
C SER A 222 -2.83 9.39 -0.50
N ASP A 223 -1.60 9.60 -0.02
CA ASP A 223 -1.19 9.45 1.38
C ASP A 223 -0.80 10.79 2.02
N LEU A 224 -0.41 11.81 1.21
CA LEU A 224 -0.41 13.22 1.61
C LEU A 224 -1.67 13.54 2.41
N ASP A 225 -1.45 14.02 3.64
CA ASP A 225 -2.53 14.35 4.57
C ASP A 225 -3.58 15.22 3.86
N ASN A 226 -4.87 14.91 4.04
CA ASN A 226 -5.94 15.43 3.17
C ASN A 226 -5.93 16.97 3.08
N LEU A 227 -5.54 17.61 4.19
CA LEU A 227 -5.28 19.05 4.31
C LEU A 227 -4.24 19.59 3.32
N THR A 228 -3.13 18.88 3.09
CA THR A 228 -2.04 19.31 2.20
C THR A 228 -2.46 19.20 0.73
N VAL A 229 -3.21 18.15 0.36
CA VAL A 229 -3.82 18.06 -0.99
C VAL A 229 -4.82 19.19 -1.21
N LEU A 230 -5.64 19.50 -0.20
CA LEU A 230 -6.57 20.64 -0.23
C LEU A 230 -5.86 21.99 -0.36
N LYS A 231 -4.77 22.23 0.39
CA LYS A 231 -3.92 23.43 0.25
C LYS A 231 -3.26 23.51 -1.14
N LYS A 232 -2.83 22.39 -1.73
CA LYS A 232 -2.30 22.31 -3.11
C LYS A 232 -3.37 22.69 -4.15
N LEU A 233 -4.59 22.17 -4.02
CA LEU A 233 -5.72 22.50 -4.90
C LEU A 233 -6.17 23.96 -4.76
N GLN A 234 -6.23 24.48 -3.52
CA GLN A 234 -6.50 25.89 -3.23
C GLN A 234 -5.46 26.80 -3.89
N ASN A 235 -4.17 26.48 -3.80
CA ASN A 235 -3.11 27.24 -4.47
C ASN A 235 -3.22 27.17 -6.01
N ALA A 236 -3.59 26.02 -6.58
CA ALA A 236 -3.83 25.90 -8.02
C ALA A 236 -4.99 26.79 -8.51
N ILE A 237 -6.06 26.92 -7.72
CA ILE A 237 -7.16 27.85 -7.97
C ILE A 237 -6.69 29.31 -7.85
N GLN A 238 -5.97 29.63 -6.77
CA GLN A 238 -5.45 30.96 -6.46
C GLN A 238 -4.51 31.48 -7.57
N ASN A 239 -3.67 30.61 -8.15
CA ASN A 239 -2.73 30.98 -9.20
C ASN A 239 -3.40 31.23 -10.56
N LYS A 240 -4.59 30.65 -10.81
CA LYS A 240 -5.33 30.78 -12.07
C LYS A 240 -6.41 31.85 -12.04
N ILE A 241 -6.78 32.34 -10.85
CA ILE A 241 -7.89 33.28 -10.64
C ILE A 241 -7.74 34.57 -11.48
N ASN A 242 -6.51 35.08 -11.63
CA ASN A 242 -6.24 36.30 -12.38
C ASN A 242 -6.44 36.08 -13.89
N THR A 243 -5.80 35.05 -14.46
CA THR A 243 -5.91 34.69 -15.88
C THR A 243 -7.34 34.38 -16.32
N ALA A 244 -8.16 33.81 -15.43
CA ALA A 244 -9.60 33.64 -15.67
C ALA A 244 -10.35 34.99 -15.61
N ASN A 245 -10.04 35.84 -14.64
CA ASN A 245 -10.61 37.19 -14.53
C ASN A 245 -10.29 38.10 -15.72
N ASP A 246 -9.10 38.00 -16.29
CA ASP A 246 -8.67 38.81 -17.44
C ASP A 246 -9.48 38.46 -18.70
N TRP A 247 -9.73 37.17 -18.94
CA TRP A 247 -10.60 36.70 -20.03
C TRP A 247 -12.08 37.05 -19.82
N LEU A 248 -12.53 37.23 -18.58
CA LEU A 248 -13.86 37.77 -18.27
C LEU A 248 -13.95 39.29 -18.46
N LEU A 249 -12.82 40.00 -18.43
CA LEU A 249 -12.76 41.46 -18.63
C LEU A 249 -12.66 41.87 -20.11
N ASP A 250 -12.08 41.05 -20.99
CA ASP A 250 -12.06 41.29 -22.44
C ASP A 250 -13.32 40.74 -23.14
N PRO A 251 -14.21 41.58 -23.71
CA PRO A 251 -15.41 41.12 -24.42
C PRO A 251 -15.12 40.36 -25.72
N ASN A 252 -13.92 40.51 -26.29
CA ASN A 252 -13.52 39.92 -27.56
C ASN A 252 -12.69 38.63 -27.39
N ALA A 253 -12.38 38.22 -26.15
CA ALA A 253 -11.49 37.10 -25.89
C ALA A 253 -12.08 35.77 -26.38
N VAL A 254 -11.33 35.11 -27.26
CA VAL A 254 -11.76 33.93 -28.03
C VAL A 254 -12.00 32.71 -27.14
N ARG A 255 -12.95 31.87 -27.55
CA ARG A 255 -13.23 30.55 -26.98
C ARG A 255 -11.99 29.64 -27.09
N GLY A 256 -11.71 28.84 -26.06
CA GLY A 256 -10.53 27.98 -25.98
C GLY A 256 -9.23 28.69 -25.59
N GLY A 257 -9.26 30.02 -25.41
CA GLY A 257 -8.11 30.81 -24.95
C GLY A 257 -7.64 30.45 -23.53
N ILE A 258 -6.42 30.88 -23.18
CA ILE A 258 -5.73 30.52 -21.92
C ILE A 258 -6.58 30.84 -20.68
N GLY A 259 -7.35 31.93 -20.69
CA GLY A 259 -8.25 32.28 -19.58
C GLY A 259 -9.50 31.42 -19.45
N GLU A 260 -10.08 30.93 -20.56
CA GLU A 260 -11.17 29.93 -20.50
C GLU A 260 -10.62 28.58 -20.02
N LYS A 261 -9.47 28.14 -20.57
CA LYS A 261 -8.74 26.94 -20.09
C LYS A 261 -8.47 27.06 -18.58
N SER A 262 -8.07 28.25 -18.09
CA SER A 262 -7.84 28.52 -16.67
C SER A 262 -9.13 28.51 -15.82
N LEU A 263 -10.23 29.08 -16.33
CA LEU A 263 -11.53 29.09 -15.65
C LEU A 263 -12.09 27.66 -15.47
N ARG A 264 -12.03 26.83 -16.50
CA ARG A 264 -12.45 25.42 -16.42
C ARG A 264 -11.56 24.61 -15.46
N GLN A 265 -10.25 24.85 -15.47
CA GLN A 265 -9.31 24.24 -14.51
C GLN A 265 -9.56 24.65 -13.05
N ILE A 266 -10.05 25.88 -12.79
CA ILE A 266 -10.48 26.29 -11.44
C ILE A 266 -11.71 25.49 -10.99
N ILE A 267 -12.70 25.31 -11.87
CA ILE A 267 -13.92 24.56 -11.57
C ILE A 267 -13.58 23.09 -11.26
N GLU A 268 -12.74 22.46 -12.09
CA GLU A 268 -12.26 21.08 -11.88
C GLU A 268 -11.46 20.92 -10.57
N ALA A 269 -10.56 21.86 -10.26
CA ALA A 269 -9.81 21.85 -9.01
C ALA A 269 -10.72 22.04 -7.78
N ALA A 270 -11.79 22.83 -7.89
CA ALA A 270 -12.76 23.02 -6.82
C ALA A 270 -13.69 21.81 -6.64
N GLN A 271 -14.04 21.08 -7.71
CA GLN A 271 -14.72 19.79 -7.59
C GLN A 271 -13.86 18.77 -6.83
N LYS A 272 -12.55 18.71 -7.11
CA LYS A 272 -11.57 17.90 -6.36
C LYS A 272 -11.40 18.33 -4.90
N VAL A 273 -11.68 19.58 -4.56
CA VAL A 273 -11.82 20.04 -3.15
C VAL A 273 -13.12 19.54 -2.54
N ALA A 274 -14.24 19.59 -3.28
CA ALA A 274 -15.55 19.16 -2.80
C ALA A 274 -15.62 17.65 -2.50
N GLU A 275 -14.86 16.82 -3.22
CA GLU A 275 -14.67 15.40 -2.93
C GLU A 275 -13.97 15.13 -1.58
N ARG A 276 -13.24 16.12 -1.05
CA ARG A 276 -12.27 15.98 0.05
C ARG A 276 -12.62 16.76 1.32
N CYS A 277 -13.64 17.62 1.29
CA CYS A 277 -14.04 18.45 2.42
C CYS A 277 -15.30 17.95 3.16
N LEU A 278 -15.82 18.74 4.11
CA LEU A 278 -17.02 18.38 4.87
C LEU A 278 -18.27 18.33 3.98
N PRO A 279 -19.27 17.45 4.25
CA PRO A 279 -20.44 17.29 3.39
C PRO A 279 -21.28 18.56 3.16
N GLN A 280 -21.20 19.55 4.05
CA GLN A 280 -21.87 20.84 3.90
C GLN A 280 -21.13 21.75 2.89
N ASP A 281 -19.81 21.84 3.01
CA ASP A 281 -18.96 22.60 2.09
C ASP A 281 -18.96 21.96 0.70
N ALA A 282 -18.89 20.63 0.63
CA ALA A 282 -18.93 19.85 -0.60
C ALA A 282 -20.18 20.13 -1.44
N ARG A 283 -21.35 20.28 -0.79
CA ARG A 283 -22.61 20.64 -1.47
C ARG A 283 -22.58 22.08 -1.99
N ASN A 284 -22.03 23.01 -1.22
CA ASN A 284 -21.92 24.41 -1.60
C ASN A 284 -20.96 24.62 -2.79
N ILE A 285 -19.78 24.01 -2.73
CA ILE A 285 -18.76 24.08 -3.77
C ILE A 285 -19.25 23.43 -5.07
N ASN A 286 -19.84 22.23 -5.02
CA ASN A 286 -20.40 21.57 -6.21
C ASN A 286 -21.54 22.39 -6.86
N LYS A 287 -22.39 23.05 -6.05
CA LYS A 287 -23.41 23.96 -6.58
C LYS A 287 -22.77 25.12 -7.34
N LEU A 288 -21.78 25.80 -6.75
CA LEU A 288 -21.08 26.91 -7.39
C LEU A 288 -20.35 26.47 -8.67
N CYS A 289 -19.73 25.28 -8.68
CA CYS A 289 -19.10 24.69 -9.87
C CYS A 289 -20.10 24.45 -11.00
N SER A 290 -21.28 23.91 -10.68
CA SER A 290 -22.35 23.68 -11.66
C SER A 290 -22.88 24.99 -12.26
N GLU A 291 -23.15 25.99 -11.41
CA GLU A 291 -23.59 27.32 -11.87
C GLU A 291 -22.53 28.02 -12.73
N LEU A 292 -21.24 27.89 -12.37
CA LEU A 292 -20.13 28.46 -13.13
C LEU A 292 -19.94 27.80 -14.50
N ASN A 293 -20.07 26.47 -14.62
CA ASN A 293 -20.02 25.79 -15.92
C ASN A 293 -21.12 26.31 -16.85
N THR A 294 -22.39 26.24 -16.43
CA THR A 294 -23.53 26.68 -17.25
C THR A 294 -23.43 28.15 -17.68
N MET A 295 -22.96 29.04 -16.79
CA MET A 295 -22.75 30.46 -17.15
C MET A 295 -21.55 30.65 -18.09
N THR A 296 -20.47 29.89 -17.92
CA THR A 296 -19.28 29.93 -18.80
C THR A 296 -19.63 29.47 -20.21
N ASP A 297 -20.36 28.35 -20.34
CA ASP A 297 -20.76 27.82 -21.64
C ASP A 297 -21.68 28.79 -22.40
N ALA A 298 -22.66 29.39 -21.73
CA ALA A 298 -23.52 30.43 -22.31
C ALA A 298 -22.75 31.72 -22.69
N LEU A 299 -21.65 32.06 -21.99
CA LEU A 299 -20.77 33.16 -22.40
C LEU A 299 -19.93 32.79 -23.63
N CYS A 300 -19.43 31.56 -23.70
CA CYS A 300 -18.72 31.04 -24.87
C CYS A 300 -19.61 31.02 -26.11
N GLU A 301 -20.88 30.63 -25.99
CA GLU A 301 -21.88 30.72 -27.08
C GLU A 301 -22.09 32.16 -27.54
N LEU A 302 -22.35 33.10 -26.62
CA LEU A 302 -22.52 34.52 -26.97
C LEU A 302 -21.25 35.12 -27.62
N ARG A 303 -20.04 34.73 -27.20
CA ARG A 303 -18.80 35.18 -27.84
C ARG A 303 -18.59 34.55 -29.21
N GLN A 304 -18.91 33.26 -29.37
CA GLN A 304 -18.85 32.56 -30.66
C GLN A 304 -19.82 33.15 -31.70
N ASP A 305 -20.99 33.62 -31.25
CA ASP A 305 -21.98 34.34 -32.06
C ASP A 305 -21.56 35.80 -32.41
N GLY A 306 -20.37 36.26 -32.00
CA GLY A 306 -19.93 37.65 -32.16
C GLY A 306 -20.63 38.65 -31.22
N LYS A 307 -21.43 38.17 -30.27
CA LYS A 307 -22.22 38.97 -29.30
C LYS A 307 -21.47 39.23 -27.99
N GLY A 308 -20.15 39.03 -27.96
CA GLY A 308 -19.31 39.13 -26.76
C GLY A 308 -19.34 40.50 -26.06
N ALA A 309 -19.51 41.58 -26.83
CA ALA A 309 -19.67 42.95 -26.34
C ALA A 309 -21.13 43.39 -26.12
N THR A 310 -22.09 42.46 -26.06
CA THR A 310 -23.48 42.81 -25.71
C THR A 310 -23.66 43.02 -24.21
N PRO A 311 -24.60 43.88 -23.76
CA PRO A 311 -24.90 44.04 -22.34
C PRO A 311 -25.28 42.73 -21.62
N GLN A 312 -25.84 41.75 -22.36
CA GLN A 312 -26.12 40.40 -21.86
C GLN A 312 -24.83 39.63 -21.59
N ALA A 313 -23.90 39.58 -22.55
CA ALA A 313 -22.61 38.90 -22.41
C ALA A 313 -21.74 39.54 -21.31
N GLU A 314 -21.69 40.87 -21.23
CA GLU A 314 -20.99 41.56 -20.13
C GLU A 314 -21.62 41.26 -18.76
N SER A 315 -22.95 41.26 -18.65
CA SER A 315 -23.65 40.96 -17.41
C SER A 315 -23.35 39.52 -16.95
N LEU A 316 -23.34 38.58 -17.90
CA LEU A 316 -22.96 37.20 -17.67
C LEU A 316 -21.49 37.08 -17.22
N ALA A 317 -20.55 37.76 -17.87
CA ALA A 317 -19.15 37.79 -17.48
C ALA A 317 -18.91 38.37 -16.07
N ARG A 318 -19.62 39.46 -15.71
CA ARG A 318 -19.64 40.02 -14.35
C ARG A 318 -20.18 39.01 -13.33
N GLY A 319 -21.27 38.31 -13.66
CA GLY A 319 -21.85 37.27 -12.79
C GLY A 319 -20.96 36.03 -12.62
N ILE A 320 -20.22 35.60 -13.65
CA ILE A 320 -19.21 34.54 -13.54
C ILE A 320 -18.09 35.00 -12.60
N LYS A 321 -17.58 36.23 -12.78
CA LYS A 321 -16.51 36.80 -11.93
C LYS A 321 -16.90 36.84 -10.45
N GLU A 322 -18.14 37.23 -10.15
CA GLU A 322 -18.67 37.21 -8.78
C GLU A 322 -18.74 35.78 -8.21
N LYS A 323 -19.32 34.83 -8.97
CA LYS A 323 -19.38 33.41 -8.56
C LYS A 323 -18.01 32.76 -8.42
N LEU A 324 -17.02 33.18 -9.21
CA LEU A 324 -15.65 32.69 -9.14
C LEU A 324 -14.95 33.11 -7.84
N GLY A 325 -15.15 34.35 -7.40
CA GLY A 325 -14.72 34.81 -6.08
C GLY A 325 -15.44 34.10 -4.93
N ASN A 326 -16.75 33.86 -5.07
CA ASN A 326 -17.52 33.08 -4.10
C ASN A 326 -17.04 31.61 -4.01
N LEU A 327 -16.66 31.00 -5.14
CA LEU A 327 -16.07 29.66 -5.20
C LEU A 327 -14.70 29.62 -4.49
N GLN A 328 -13.83 30.59 -4.78
CA GLN A 328 -12.52 30.75 -4.15
C GLN A 328 -12.63 30.86 -2.62
N GLN A 329 -13.57 31.69 -2.12
CA GLN A 329 -13.81 31.83 -0.68
C GLN A 329 -14.43 30.57 -0.06
N ALA A 330 -15.35 29.90 -0.76
CA ALA A 330 -15.92 28.63 -0.31
C ALA A 330 -14.86 27.53 -0.18
N VAL A 331 -13.93 27.45 -1.14
CA VAL A 331 -12.77 26.55 -1.09
C VAL A 331 -11.86 26.88 0.09
N LEU A 332 -11.43 28.14 0.25
CA LEU A 332 -10.60 28.58 1.39
C LEU A 332 -11.25 28.22 2.74
N ASN A 333 -12.55 28.49 2.90
CA ASN A 333 -13.29 28.15 4.11
C ASN A 333 -13.31 26.63 4.35
N ALA A 334 -13.51 25.83 3.31
CA ALA A 334 -13.53 24.37 3.38
C ALA A 334 -12.16 23.78 3.76
N VAL A 335 -11.05 24.33 3.22
CA VAL A 335 -9.69 23.89 3.60
C VAL A 335 -9.45 24.18 5.09
N VAL A 336 -9.79 25.39 5.57
CA VAL A 336 -9.65 25.76 6.98
C VAL A 336 -10.57 24.96 7.91
N ALA A 337 -11.76 24.56 7.42
CA ALA A 337 -12.66 23.68 8.16
C ALA A 337 -12.09 22.25 8.27
N VAL A 338 -11.47 21.71 7.22
CA VAL A 338 -10.79 20.40 7.24
C VAL A 338 -9.54 20.44 8.12
N ASP A 339 -8.78 21.53 8.10
CA ASP A 339 -7.60 21.79 8.97
C ASP A 339 -8.00 21.63 10.45
N LYS A 340 -8.98 22.43 10.89
CA LYS A 340 -9.52 22.39 12.26
C LYS A 340 -10.20 21.08 12.61
N ALA A 341 -10.85 20.43 11.63
CA ALA A 341 -11.48 19.13 11.85
C ALA A 341 -10.45 18.01 11.96
N GLY A 342 -9.25 18.12 11.35
CA GLY A 342 -8.22 17.08 11.36
C GLY A 342 -8.74 15.73 10.84
N LEU A 343 -9.31 15.74 9.63
CA LEU A 343 -9.97 14.59 9.00
C LEU A 343 -8.97 13.71 8.25
N GLN A 344 -8.70 12.51 8.77
CA GLN A 344 -7.95 11.50 8.04
C GLN A 344 -8.71 11.04 6.77
N GLN A 345 -7.94 10.68 5.74
CA GLN A 345 -8.46 10.19 4.47
C GLN A 345 -8.85 8.70 4.56
N THR A 346 -9.88 8.30 3.82
CA THR A 346 -10.23 6.88 3.66
C THR A 346 -9.27 6.21 2.68
N ALA A 347 -8.85 4.98 2.98
CA ALA A 347 -7.92 4.24 2.16
C ALA A 347 -8.50 3.88 0.77
N HIS A 348 -7.63 3.78 -0.23
CA HIS A 348 -8.05 3.54 -1.61
C HIS A 348 -8.50 2.11 -1.86
N THR A 349 -7.87 1.11 -1.21
CA THR A 349 -8.25 -0.31 -1.33
C THR A 349 -9.33 -0.71 -0.31
N VAL A 350 -10.18 -1.67 -0.67
CA VAL A 350 -11.20 -2.28 0.22
C VAL A 350 -10.54 -2.89 1.47
N GLN A 351 -9.35 -3.49 1.33
CA GLN A 351 -8.57 -4.00 2.47
C GLN A 351 -8.14 -2.87 3.43
N GLY A 352 -7.64 -1.74 2.91
CA GLY A 352 -7.30 -0.59 3.75
C GLY A 352 -8.53 0.04 4.42
N ARG A 353 -9.65 0.13 3.70
CA ARG A 353 -10.95 0.58 4.26
C ARG A 353 -11.40 -0.37 5.37
N LEU A 354 -11.19 -1.68 5.23
CA LEU A 354 -11.52 -2.68 6.23
C LEU A 354 -10.63 -2.56 7.49
N GLU A 355 -9.34 -2.25 7.35
CA GLU A 355 -8.46 -1.97 8.49
C GLU A 355 -8.87 -0.67 9.23
N GLN A 356 -9.26 0.39 8.50
CA GLN A 356 -9.81 1.62 9.07
C GLN A 356 -11.15 1.39 9.79
N ALA A 357 -12.07 0.64 9.17
CA ALA A 357 -13.34 0.26 9.78
C ALA A 357 -13.11 -0.59 11.05
N ARG A 358 -12.26 -1.61 11.00
CA ARG A 358 -11.92 -2.45 12.16
C ARG A 358 -11.28 -1.66 13.30
N LYS A 359 -10.49 -0.61 13.01
CA LYS A 359 -9.95 0.30 14.05
C LYS A 359 -11.09 0.97 14.83
N TRP A 360 -12.09 1.54 14.15
CA TRP A 360 -13.27 2.12 14.81
C TRP A 360 -14.13 1.08 15.53
N LEU A 361 -14.42 -0.05 14.88
CA LEU A 361 -15.24 -1.13 15.46
C LEU A 361 -14.60 -1.78 16.70
N SER A 362 -13.29 -1.63 16.91
CA SER A 362 -12.61 -2.07 18.14
C SER A 362 -12.86 -1.16 19.36
N ASN A 363 -13.28 0.09 19.14
CA ASN A 363 -13.63 1.03 20.21
C ASN A 363 -14.69 2.06 19.75
N PRO A 364 -15.97 1.65 19.54
CA PRO A 364 -16.95 2.49 18.85
C PRO A 364 -17.32 3.80 19.57
N GLY A 365 -17.10 3.90 20.88
CA GLY A 365 -17.31 5.11 21.67
C GLY A 365 -16.16 6.13 21.62
N GLN A 366 -15.06 5.83 20.92
CA GLN A 366 -14.01 6.80 20.63
C GLN A 366 -14.32 7.53 19.33
N ASP A 367 -14.36 8.88 19.38
CA ASP A 367 -14.57 9.70 18.19
C ASP A 367 -13.37 9.59 17.23
N ASP A 368 -13.63 9.03 16.05
CA ASP A 368 -12.69 8.92 14.93
C ASP A 368 -12.97 9.93 13.82
N LYS A 369 -13.84 10.92 14.11
CA LYS A 369 -14.34 11.95 13.19
C LYS A 369 -15.05 11.36 11.97
N GLY A 370 -15.67 10.19 12.14
CA GLY A 370 -16.40 9.46 11.12
C GLY A 370 -15.52 8.80 10.07
N LEU A 371 -14.24 8.51 10.35
CA LEU A 371 -13.35 7.81 9.42
C LEU A 371 -13.88 6.40 9.11
N GLY A 372 -14.13 5.59 10.13
CA GLY A 372 -14.61 4.21 10.03
C GLY A 372 -15.97 4.12 9.36
N ARG A 373 -16.91 5.04 9.67
CA ARG A 373 -18.21 5.10 8.99
C ARG A 373 -18.07 5.44 7.50
N ARG A 374 -17.19 6.38 7.13
CA ARG A 374 -16.89 6.69 5.72
C ARG A 374 -16.24 5.50 5.01
N ALA A 375 -15.29 4.82 5.67
CA ALA A 375 -14.64 3.63 5.14
C ALA A 375 -15.64 2.48 4.90
N ILE A 376 -16.58 2.26 5.83
CA ILE A 376 -17.68 1.28 5.68
C ILE A 376 -18.56 1.63 4.48
N ALA A 377 -19.05 2.87 4.39
CA ALA A 377 -19.90 3.30 3.28
C ALA A 377 -19.21 3.09 1.91
N LEU A 378 -17.90 3.36 1.83
CA LEU A 378 -17.09 3.13 0.62
C LEU A 378 -16.80 1.65 0.33
N ILE A 379 -16.91 0.73 1.30
CA ILE A 379 -16.90 -0.73 1.02
C ILE A 379 -18.25 -1.16 0.46
N VAL A 380 -19.35 -0.66 1.03
CA VAL A 380 -20.71 -0.95 0.59
C VAL A 380 -20.97 -0.41 -0.82
N GLU A 381 -20.49 0.79 -1.14
CA GLU A 381 -20.55 1.38 -2.48
C GLU A 381 -19.80 0.52 -3.51
N GLU A 382 -18.60 0.01 -3.15
CA GLU A 382 -17.83 -0.89 -4.03
C GLU A 382 -18.53 -2.24 -4.23
N GLY A 383 -19.14 -2.79 -3.18
CA GLY A 383 -20.01 -3.97 -3.26
C GLY A 383 -21.17 -3.76 -4.23
N ARG A 384 -21.85 -2.61 -4.16
CA ARG A 384 -22.93 -2.24 -5.09
C ARG A 384 -22.41 -2.09 -6.54
N LYS A 385 -21.27 -1.42 -6.77
CA LYS A 385 -20.63 -1.27 -8.10
C LYS A 385 -20.27 -2.60 -8.76
N VAL A 386 -19.74 -3.54 -7.97
CA VAL A 386 -19.37 -4.90 -8.40
C VAL A 386 -20.64 -5.70 -8.69
N ALA A 387 -21.60 -5.71 -7.77
CA ALA A 387 -22.88 -6.40 -7.92
C ALA A 387 -23.65 -5.94 -9.18
N ASP A 388 -23.55 -4.66 -9.55
CA ASP A 388 -24.20 -4.13 -10.75
C ASP A 388 -23.76 -4.79 -12.05
N GLY A 389 -22.54 -5.35 -12.09
CA GLY A 389 -22.04 -6.10 -13.25
C GLY A 389 -22.33 -7.60 -13.24
N LEU A 390 -23.01 -8.14 -12.22
CA LEU A 390 -23.23 -9.58 -12.05
C LEU A 390 -24.67 -10.02 -12.43
N PRO A 391 -24.86 -11.23 -12.96
CA PRO A 391 -26.18 -11.80 -13.22
C PRO A 391 -26.75 -12.56 -12.01
N GLY A 392 -28.08 -12.54 -11.87
CA GLY A 392 -28.84 -13.47 -11.04
C GLY A 392 -28.49 -13.47 -9.55
N VAL A 393 -28.33 -14.66 -8.97
CA VAL A 393 -28.21 -14.87 -7.51
C VAL A 393 -27.00 -14.15 -6.91
N GLN A 394 -25.84 -14.15 -7.60
CA GLN A 394 -24.63 -13.49 -7.10
C GLN A 394 -24.81 -11.97 -6.89
N LYS A 395 -25.60 -11.31 -7.75
CA LYS A 395 -25.97 -9.90 -7.55
C LYS A 395 -26.83 -9.72 -6.31
N ALA A 396 -27.84 -10.56 -6.12
CA ALA A 396 -28.75 -10.48 -4.98
C ALA A 396 -28.02 -10.71 -3.64
N GLU A 397 -27.12 -11.70 -3.57
CA GLU A 397 -26.35 -12.00 -2.36
C GLU A 397 -25.42 -10.85 -1.94
N ILE A 398 -24.71 -10.20 -2.89
CA ILE A 398 -23.85 -9.05 -2.56
C ILE A 398 -24.68 -7.84 -2.15
N LEU A 399 -25.81 -7.57 -2.82
CA LEU A 399 -26.70 -6.46 -2.44
C LEU A 399 -27.31 -6.68 -1.05
N GLN A 400 -27.73 -7.90 -0.70
CA GLN A 400 -28.19 -8.23 0.65
C GLN A 400 -27.10 -7.97 1.70
N LEU A 401 -25.85 -8.38 1.45
CA LEU A 401 -24.73 -8.12 2.37
C LEU A 401 -24.42 -6.63 2.50
N CYS A 402 -24.49 -5.86 1.41
CA CYS A 402 -24.40 -4.39 1.43
C CYS A 402 -25.47 -3.77 2.33
N ASP A 403 -26.72 -4.21 2.21
CA ASP A 403 -27.85 -3.66 2.99
C ASP A 403 -27.81 -4.11 4.47
N GLU A 404 -27.37 -5.33 4.76
CA GLU A 404 -27.08 -5.81 6.12
C GLU A 404 -25.97 -5.00 6.80
N VAL A 405 -24.90 -4.67 6.07
CA VAL A 405 -23.79 -3.84 6.56
C VAL A 405 -24.24 -2.39 6.81
N ASP A 406 -24.99 -1.77 5.89
CA ASP A 406 -25.55 -0.43 6.09
C ASP A 406 -26.50 -0.39 7.29
N ALA A 407 -27.39 -1.39 7.46
CA ALA A 407 -28.31 -1.44 8.59
C ALA A 407 -27.58 -1.55 9.94
N LEU A 408 -26.56 -2.41 10.04
CA LEU A 408 -25.73 -2.54 11.24
C LEU A 408 -24.89 -1.28 11.50
N SER A 409 -24.32 -0.67 10.44
CA SER A 409 -23.51 0.55 10.56
C SER A 409 -24.33 1.75 11.02
N ASN A 410 -25.58 1.88 10.56
CA ASN A 410 -26.47 2.94 11.01
C ASN A 410 -26.93 2.71 12.45
N LYS A 411 -27.33 1.49 12.84
CA LYS A 411 -27.67 1.18 14.23
C LYS A 411 -26.51 1.47 15.20
N LEU A 412 -25.28 1.12 14.82
CA LEU A 412 -24.10 1.42 15.63
C LEU A 412 -23.86 2.94 15.73
N ALA A 413 -23.97 3.67 14.62
CA ALA A 413 -23.84 5.13 14.62
C ALA A 413 -24.88 5.81 15.51
N ASP A 414 -26.13 5.35 15.52
CA ASP A 414 -27.20 5.88 16.37
C ASP A 414 -26.93 5.62 17.87
N LEU A 415 -26.35 4.48 18.22
CA LEU A 415 -25.90 4.20 19.59
C LEU A 415 -24.71 5.08 19.99
N CYS A 416 -23.72 5.27 19.11
CA CYS A 416 -22.60 6.16 19.37
C CYS A 416 -23.04 7.62 19.54
N ALA A 417 -23.97 8.11 18.70
CA ALA A 417 -24.55 9.45 18.81
C ALA A 417 -25.36 9.66 20.11
N GLN A 418 -25.90 8.59 20.70
CA GLN A 418 -26.53 8.59 22.03
C GLN A 418 -25.52 8.48 23.20
N GLY A 419 -24.21 8.50 22.94
CA GLY A 419 -23.17 8.27 23.95
C GLY A 419 -23.04 6.82 24.42
N LYS A 420 -23.72 5.87 23.75
CA LYS A 420 -23.79 4.44 24.13
C LYS A 420 -22.77 3.56 23.41
N GLY A 421 -21.78 4.13 22.73
CA GLY A 421 -20.78 3.40 21.93
C GLY A 421 -19.95 2.36 22.72
N ASN A 422 -19.86 2.51 24.05
CA ASN A 422 -19.17 1.58 24.95
C ASN A 422 -20.10 0.56 25.62
N THR A 423 -21.38 0.49 25.25
CA THR A 423 -22.31 -0.52 25.79
C THR A 423 -22.06 -1.91 25.20
N PRO A 424 -22.40 -3.00 25.91
CA PRO A 424 -22.28 -4.37 25.37
C PRO A 424 -23.14 -4.59 24.11
N GLU A 425 -24.26 -3.87 23.97
CA GLU A 425 -25.06 -3.89 22.72
C GLU A 425 -24.27 -3.29 21.55
N ALA A 426 -23.62 -2.13 21.75
CA ALA A 426 -22.79 -1.50 20.72
C ALA A 426 -21.57 -2.36 20.35
N GLN A 427 -20.93 -3.00 21.34
CA GLN A 427 -19.80 -3.91 21.12
C GLN A 427 -20.20 -5.16 20.31
N GLU A 428 -21.34 -5.80 20.62
CA GLU A 428 -21.82 -6.96 19.85
C GLU A 428 -22.26 -6.58 18.43
N ILE A 429 -22.89 -5.41 18.24
CA ILE A 429 -23.17 -4.88 16.91
C ILE A 429 -21.87 -4.64 16.14
N ALA A 430 -20.85 -4.05 16.77
CA ALA A 430 -19.55 -3.80 16.14
C ALA A 430 -18.82 -5.11 15.77
N ARG A 431 -18.90 -6.14 16.62
CA ARG A 431 -18.38 -7.50 16.33
C ARG A 431 -19.09 -8.13 15.13
N LYS A 432 -20.43 -8.09 15.11
CA LYS A 432 -21.24 -8.61 13.98
C LYS A 432 -20.99 -7.85 12.68
N LEU A 433 -20.85 -6.53 12.75
CA LEU A 433 -20.53 -5.66 11.62
C LEU A 433 -19.12 -5.95 11.07
N SER A 434 -18.12 -6.15 11.94
CA SER A 434 -16.77 -6.57 11.53
C SER A 434 -16.76 -7.93 10.81
N GLN A 435 -17.59 -8.88 11.24
CA GLN A 435 -17.79 -10.16 10.56
C GLN A 435 -18.46 -9.97 9.19
N LYS A 436 -19.54 -9.18 9.11
CA LYS A 436 -20.28 -8.94 7.87
C LYS A 436 -19.49 -8.14 6.83
N LEU A 437 -18.64 -7.21 7.27
CA LEU A 437 -17.68 -6.51 6.40
C LEU A 437 -16.62 -7.45 5.81
N HIS A 438 -16.18 -8.44 6.57
CA HIS A 438 -15.26 -9.47 6.07
C HIS A 438 -15.93 -10.38 5.05
N GLU A 439 -17.17 -10.84 5.33
CA GLU A 439 -17.98 -11.63 4.39
C GLU A 439 -18.21 -10.86 3.07
N LEU A 440 -18.62 -9.59 3.14
CA LEU A 440 -18.79 -8.72 1.99
C LEU A 440 -17.47 -8.54 1.21
N LYS A 441 -16.33 -8.34 1.87
CA LYS A 441 -15.01 -8.27 1.22
C LYS A 441 -14.68 -9.56 0.46
N GLU A 442 -14.93 -10.75 1.02
CA GLU A 442 -14.65 -12.00 0.29
C GLU A 442 -15.59 -12.19 -0.91
N ARG A 443 -16.88 -11.84 -0.79
CA ARG A 443 -17.80 -11.88 -1.94
C ARG A 443 -17.42 -10.88 -3.04
N ILE A 444 -16.95 -9.69 -2.67
CA ILE A 444 -16.39 -8.70 -3.61
C ILE A 444 -15.19 -9.30 -4.35
N ASN A 445 -14.22 -9.86 -3.63
CA ASN A 445 -13.01 -10.43 -4.23
C ASN A 445 -13.34 -11.60 -5.18
N GLN A 446 -14.20 -12.54 -4.76
CA GLN A 446 -14.62 -13.66 -5.60
C GLN A 446 -15.34 -13.19 -6.89
N ALA A 447 -16.21 -12.18 -6.78
CA ALA A 447 -16.86 -11.59 -7.95
C ALA A 447 -15.85 -10.90 -8.88
N VAL A 448 -14.87 -10.17 -8.34
CA VAL A 448 -13.82 -9.49 -9.11
C VAL A 448 -12.94 -10.49 -9.87
N VAL A 449 -12.52 -11.60 -9.26
CA VAL A 449 -11.75 -12.66 -9.96
C VAL A 449 -12.54 -13.24 -11.14
N ASN A 450 -13.83 -13.55 -10.95
CA ASN A 450 -14.70 -14.03 -12.02
C ASN A 450 -14.77 -13.03 -13.20
N ARG A 451 -14.81 -11.72 -12.92
CA ARG A 451 -14.78 -10.69 -13.98
C ARG A 451 -13.43 -10.60 -14.70
N VAL A 452 -12.30 -10.76 -14.00
CA VAL A 452 -10.96 -10.77 -14.61
C VAL A 452 -10.80 -11.97 -15.55
N VAL A 453 -11.36 -13.11 -15.18
CA VAL A 453 -11.45 -14.27 -16.06
C VAL A 453 -12.32 -13.96 -17.30
N GLU A 454 -13.51 -13.39 -17.12
CA GLU A 454 -14.52 -13.21 -18.19
C GLU A 454 -14.28 -12.03 -19.14
N ASP A 455 -14.02 -10.80 -18.64
CA ASP A 455 -13.85 -9.62 -19.51
C ASP A 455 -12.54 -9.65 -20.32
N PHE A 456 -11.52 -10.39 -19.85
CA PHE A 456 -10.20 -10.49 -20.49
C PHE A 456 -9.93 -11.83 -21.22
N ILE A 457 -10.95 -12.65 -21.52
CA ILE A 457 -10.78 -13.87 -22.35
C ILE A 457 -10.17 -13.52 -23.72
N ASP A 458 -10.59 -12.41 -24.30
CA ASP A 458 -10.21 -12.00 -25.66
C ASP A 458 -9.96 -10.48 -25.75
N ILE A 459 -8.70 -10.10 -25.56
CA ILE A 459 -8.23 -8.72 -25.70
C ILE A 459 -7.82 -8.35 -27.13
N VAL A 460 -7.83 -9.31 -28.07
CA VAL A 460 -7.20 -9.16 -29.39
C VAL A 460 -8.24 -8.99 -30.49
N THR A 461 -9.31 -9.78 -30.49
CA THR A 461 -10.31 -9.75 -31.57
C THR A 461 -11.03 -8.41 -31.74
N PRO A 462 -11.41 -7.65 -30.68
CA PRO A 462 -12.05 -6.35 -30.86
C PRO A 462 -11.15 -5.36 -31.61
N LEU A 463 -9.87 -5.27 -31.21
CA LEU A 463 -8.87 -4.42 -31.86
C LEU A 463 -8.58 -4.90 -33.29
N LYS A 464 -8.47 -6.22 -33.50
CA LYS A 464 -8.25 -6.77 -34.83
C LYS A 464 -9.42 -6.45 -35.76
N GLN A 465 -10.67 -6.70 -35.36
CA GLN A 465 -11.83 -6.42 -36.21
C GLN A 465 -11.94 -4.93 -36.55
N PHE A 466 -11.60 -4.04 -35.62
CA PHE A 466 -11.50 -2.60 -35.88
C PHE A 466 -10.38 -2.29 -36.90
N THR A 467 -9.20 -2.90 -36.76
CA THR A 467 -8.08 -2.77 -37.70
C THR A 467 -8.45 -3.29 -39.10
N ASP A 468 -9.08 -4.45 -39.19
CA ASP A 468 -9.56 -5.06 -40.44
C ASP A 468 -10.60 -4.15 -41.13
N ALA A 469 -11.40 -3.38 -40.36
CA ALA A 469 -12.35 -2.40 -40.89
C ALA A 469 -11.70 -1.07 -41.33
N VAL A 470 -10.69 -0.58 -40.59
CA VAL A 470 -9.88 0.61 -40.97
C VAL A 470 -9.14 0.37 -42.29
N LEU A 471 -8.59 -0.83 -42.47
CA LEU A 471 -7.83 -1.22 -43.65
C LEU A 471 -8.71 -1.71 -44.81
N ALA A 472 -10.04 -1.69 -44.67
CA ALA A 472 -10.97 -2.12 -45.71
C ALA A 472 -10.80 -1.26 -46.99
N PRO A 473 -10.66 -1.87 -48.19
CA PRO A 473 -10.51 -1.14 -49.45
C PRO A 473 -11.68 -0.20 -49.76
N GLU A 474 -11.40 0.85 -50.53
CA GLU A 474 -12.44 1.71 -51.10
C GLU A 474 -13.35 0.90 -52.03
N GLY A 475 -14.64 1.26 -52.07
CA GLY A 475 -15.67 0.49 -52.80
C GLY A 475 -16.20 -0.75 -52.06
N THR A 476 -15.65 -1.12 -50.89
CA THR A 476 -16.22 -2.20 -50.05
C THR A 476 -17.66 -1.85 -49.64
N PRO A 477 -18.66 -2.74 -49.85
CA PRO A 477 -20.04 -2.49 -49.41
C PRO A 477 -20.12 -2.26 -47.89
N ASN A 478 -20.92 -1.27 -47.48
CA ASN A 478 -21.14 -0.90 -46.07
C ASN A 478 -19.86 -0.55 -45.28
N ARG A 479 -18.79 -0.07 -45.95
CA ARG A 479 -17.47 0.27 -45.35
C ARG A 479 -17.61 1.12 -44.07
N ASP A 480 -18.26 2.27 -44.16
CA ASP A 480 -18.43 3.21 -43.05
C ASP A 480 -19.27 2.65 -41.90
N GLN A 481 -20.31 1.86 -42.21
CA GLN A 481 -21.14 1.19 -41.19
C GLN A 481 -20.33 0.10 -40.47
N ASN A 482 -19.59 -0.73 -41.19
CA ASN A 482 -18.73 -1.75 -40.58
C ASN A 482 -17.63 -1.08 -39.72
N PHE A 483 -17.02 0.01 -40.17
CA PHE A 483 -16.10 0.80 -39.36
C PHE A 483 -16.77 1.31 -38.07
N ALA A 484 -17.95 1.92 -38.15
CA ALA A 484 -18.70 2.40 -37.00
C ALA A 484 -19.08 1.26 -36.04
N ASP A 485 -19.55 0.13 -36.56
CA ASP A 485 -19.88 -1.06 -35.78
C ASP A 485 -18.64 -1.60 -35.04
N ARG A 486 -17.46 -1.69 -35.70
CA ARG A 486 -16.25 -2.18 -35.05
C ARG A 486 -15.65 -1.18 -34.06
N ALA A 487 -15.74 0.13 -34.33
CA ALA A 487 -15.37 1.17 -33.39
C ALA A 487 -16.23 1.10 -32.11
N ALA A 488 -17.55 0.96 -32.27
CA ALA A 488 -18.48 0.81 -31.14
C ALA A 488 -18.21 -0.48 -30.35
N ASN A 489 -17.96 -1.62 -31.03
CA ASN A 489 -17.58 -2.87 -30.36
C ASN A 489 -16.24 -2.76 -29.60
N LEU A 490 -15.24 -2.08 -30.17
CA LEU A 490 -13.96 -1.82 -29.50
C LEU A 490 -14.15 -0.94 -28.25
N GLN A 491 -14.94 0.13 -28.36
CA GLN A 491 -15.24 1.02 -27.23
C GLN A 491 -16.03 0.30 -26.12
N GLN A 492 -17.01 -0.55 -26.48
CA GLN A 492 -17.73 -1.38 -25.51
C GLN A 492 -16.83 -2.40 -24.81
N PHE A 493 -15.84 -2.96 -25.51
CA PHE A 493 -14.80 -3.79 -24.91
C PHE A 493 -13.91 -2.98 -23.95
N THR A 494 -13.36 -1.84 -24.40
CA THR A 494 -12.59 -0.90 -23.56
C THR A 494 -13.33 -0.61 -22.25
N ASN A 495 -14.60 -0.18 -22.35
CA ASN A 495 -15.35 0.28 -21.18
C ASN A 495 -15.57 -0.84 -20.14
N ARG A 496 -15.76 -2.10 -20.59
CA ARG A 496 -15.84 -3.25 -19.68
C ARG A 496 -14.50 -3.58 -19.04
N ALA A 497 -13.43 -3.65 -19.85
CA ALA A 497 -12.09 -3.98 -19.38
C ALA A 497 -11.57 -2.94 -18.37
N VAL A 498 -11.78 -1.65 -18.65
CA VAL A 498 -11.48 -0.51 -17.76
C VAL A 498 -12.32 -0.55 -16.47
N LYS A 499 -13.64 -0.84 -16.55
CA LYS A 499 -14.46 -0.97 -15.33
C LYS A 499 -13.95 -2.12 -14.46
N THR A 500 -13.64 -3.28 -15.04
CA THR A 500 -13.14 -4.43 -14.29
C THR A 500 -11.75 -4.17 -13.70
N ALA A 501 -10.82 -3.56 -14.45
CA ALA A 501 -9.52 -3.14 -13.93
C ALA A 501 -9.62 -2.19 -12.72
N ARG A 502 -10.54 -1.21 -12.76
CA ARG A 502 -10.82 -0.31 -11.61
C ARG A 502 -11.36 -1.06 -10.39
N MET A 503 -12.24 -2.04 -10.58
CA MET A 503 -12.74 -2.88 -9.47
C MET A 503 -11.66 -3.82 -8.90
N VAL A 504 -10.70 -4.26 -9.71
CA VAL A 504 -9.51 -5.01 -9.25
C VAL A 504 -8.59 -4.11 -8.42
N ALA A 505 -8.32 -2.87 -8.87
CA ALA A 505 -7.55 -1.90 -8.10
C ALA A 505 -8.18 -1.59 -6.73
N ALA A 506 -9.52 -1.51 -6.67
CA ALA A 506 -10.24 -1.30 -5.42
C ALA A 506 -10.24 -2.54 -4.51
N GLY A 507 -10.68 -3.70 -5.00
CA GLY A 507 -10.92 -4.91 -4.18
C GLY A 507 -9.91 -6.04 -4.35
N GLY A 508 -9.48 -6.30 -5.58
CA GLY A 508 -8.67 -7.47 -5.94
C GLY A 508 -7.26 -7.48 -5.35
N SER A 509 -6.53 -6.36 -5.47
CA SER A 509 -5.06 -6.23 -5.32
C SER A 509 -4.43 -6.60 -3.95
N GLY A 510 -5.11 -7.31 -3.06
CA GLY A 510 -4.54 -7.84 -1.81
C GLY A 510 -4.11 -6.78 -0.77
N GLY A 511 -4.41 -5.50 -1.02
CA GLY A 511 -3.86 -4.35 -0.28
C GLY A 511 -2.57 -3.78 -0.87
N ASN A 512 -2.01 -4.35 -1.95
CA ASN A 512 -0.87 -3.79 -2.67
C ASN A 512 -1.25 -2.49 -3.39
N LYS A 513 -0.90 -1.35 -2.76
CA LYS A 513 -1.19 -0.01 -3.27
C LYS A 513 -0.53 0.28 -4.62
N LYS A 514 0.78 0.00 -4.78
CA LYS A 514 1.51 0.24 -6.04
C LYS A 514 0.85 -0.47 -7.23
N LEU A 515 0.38 -1.70 -7.02
CA LEU A 515 -0.33 -2.48 -8.04
C LEU A 515 -1.70 -1.87 -8.38
N ALA A 516 -2.47 -1.43 -7.38
CA ALA A 516 -3.73 -0.74 -7.60
C ALA A 516 -3.57 0.59 -8.36
N GLU A 517 -2.54 1.38 -8.03
CA GLU A 517 -2.25 2.66 -8.70
C GLU A 517 -1.71 2.46 -10.13
N ALA A 518 -0.83 1.47 -10.35
CA ALA A 518 -0.37 1.10 -11.68
C ALA A 518 -1.54 0.62 -12.58
N LEU A 519 -2.49 -0.11 -12.00
CA LEU A 519 -3.68 -0.60 -12.70
C LEU A 519 -4.70 0.52 -12.97
N GLN A 520 -4.89 1.46 -12.04
CA GLN A 520 -5.70 2.67 -12.27
C GLN A 520 -5.08 3.58 -13.34
N SER A 521 -3.75 3.73 -13.34
CA SER A 521 -3.00 4.47 -14.37
C SER A 521 -3.18 3.83 -15.76
N ALA A 522 -2.99 2.51 -15.87
CA ALA A 522 -3.24 1.77 -17.10
C ALA A 522 -4.70 1.88 -17.56
N SER A 523 -5.66 1.81 -16.63
CA SER A 523 -7.11 1.98 -16.91
C SER A 523 -7.40 3.35 -17.54
N ASN A 524 -6.89 4.43 -16.94
CA ASN A 524 -7.05 5.79 -17.44
C ASN A 524 -6.35 6.00 -18.80
N GLN A 525 -5.22 5.33 -19.03
CA GLN A 525 -4.54 5.34 -20.32
C GLN A 525 -5.33 4.61 -21.42
N VAL A 526 -5.89 3.43 -21.14
CA VAL A 526 -6.73 2.69 -22.11
C VAL A 526 -8.01 3.46 -22.44
N GLU A 527 -8.67 4.04 -21.43
CA GLU A 527 -9.88 4.84 -21.61
C GLU A 527 -9.62 6.08 -22.49
N SER A 528 -8.55 6.83 -22.22
CA SER A 528 -8.21 8.05 -22.96
C SER A 528 -7.59 7.82 -24.35
N LEU A 529 -6.88 6.71 -24.58
CA LEU A 529 -6.34 6.35 -25.90
C LEU A 529 -7.43 5.85 -26.87
N THR A 530 -8.52 5.26 -26.36
CA THR A 530 -9.58 4.66 -27.19
C THR A 530 -10.20 5.64 -28.22
N PRO A 531 -10.69 6.84 -27.86
CA PRO A 531 -11.21 7.79 -28.85
C PRO A 531 -10.13 8.22 -29.84
N GLN A 532 -8.89 8.43 -29.38
CA GLN A 532 -7.79 8.88 -30.24
C GLN A 532 -7.43 7.84 -31.31
N LEU A 533 -7.44 6.56 -30.95
CA LEU A 533 -7.30 5.43 -31.89
C LEU A 533 -8.47 5.33 -32.87
N VAL A 534 -9.70 5.61 -32.44
CA VAL A 534 -10.88 5.63 -33.34
C VAL A 534 -10.75 6.76 -34.37
N SER A 535 -10.39 7.97 -33.94
CA SER A 535 -10.10 9.11 -34.82
C SER A 535 -8.95 8.83 -35.78
N ALA A 536 -7.83 8.26 -35.31
CA ALA A 536 -6.72 7.84 -36.18
C ALA A 536 -7.14 6.77 -37.22
N GLY A 537 -8.01 5.84 -36.84
CA GLY A 537 -8.59 4.85 -37.75
C GLY A 537 -9.52 5.48 -38.80
N SER A 538 -10.34 6.45 -38.42
CA SER A 538 -11.18 7.23 -39.34
C SER A 538 -10.33 8.02 -40.34
N ILE A 539 -9.27 8.69 -39.88
CA ILE A 539 -8.27 9.34 -40.73
C ILE A 539 -7.65 8.31 -41.71
N ARG A 540 -7.15 7.17 -41.21
CA ARG A 540 -6.53 6.13 -42.03
C ARG A 540 -7.47 5.45 -43.02
N MET A 541 -8.78 5.42 -42.73
CA MET A 541 -9.81 4.95 -43.65
C MET A 541 -10.08 5.97 -44.79
N ASN A 542 -9.95 7.28 -44.52
CA ASN A 542 -10.16 8.36 -45.49
C ASN A 542 -8.89 8.73 -46.30
N TYR A 543 -7.69 8.40 -45.81
CA TYR A 543 -6.41 8.66 -46.49
C TYR A 543 -5.59 7.38 -46.70
N PRO A 544 -6.11 6.35 -47.39
CA PRO A 544 -5.51 5.01 -47.39
C PRO A 544 -4.16 4.89 -48.12
N THR A 545 -3.80 5.90 -48.93
CA THR A 545 -2.49 6.01 -49.59
C THR A 545 -1.47 6.84 -48.80
N SER A 546 -1.86 7.50 -47.70
CA SER A 546 -0.93 8.28 -46.89
C SER A 546 -0.14 7.39 -45.94
N LYS A 547 1.18 7.31 -46.19
CA LYS A 547 2.12 6.70 -45.24
C LYS A 547 2.10 7.40 -43.87
N ALA A 548 1.79 8.70 -43.81
CA ALA A 548 1.68 9.41 -42.53
C ALA A 548 0.43 9.01 -41.73
N ALA A 549 -0.70 8.76 -42.41
CA ALA A 549 -1.89 8.21 -41.76
C ALA A 549 -1.67 6.76 -41.29
N ASP A 550 -0.92 5.97 -42.07
CA ASP A 550 -0.56 4.59 -41.77
C ASP A 550 0.36 4.51 -40.53
N GLU A 551 1.45 5.30 -40.54
CA GLU A 551 2.39 5.47 -39.41
C GLU A 551 1.67 5.94 -38.12
N HIS A 552 0.78 6.94 -38.24
CA HIS A 552 0.03 7.49 -37.11
C HIS A 552 -0.95 6.49 -36.49
N PHE A 553 -1.74 5.81 -37.34
CA PHE A 553 -2.68 4.79 -36.90
C PHE A 553 -1.97 3.59 -36.26
N GLU A 554 -0.92 3.07 -36.89
CA GLU A 554 -0.20 1.88 -36.40
C GLU A 554 0.47 2.15 -35.04
N ASN A 555 1.05 3.34 -34.85
CA ASN A 555 1.62 3.74 -33.57
C ASN A 555 0.56 3.75 -32.43
N LEU A 556 -0.61 4.33 -32.67
CA LEU A 556 -1.70 4.35 -31.69
C LEU A 556 -2.33 2.96 -31.48
N ARG A 557 -2.46 2.16 -32.54
CA ARG A 557 -2.95 0.77 -32.50
C ARG A 557 -2.05 -0.09 -31.62
N GLN A 558 -0.74 0.07 -31.76
CA GLN A 558 0.25 -0.65 -30.95
C GLN A 558 0.26 -0.15 -29.50
N GLN A 559 0.28 1.16 -29.27
CA GLN A 559 0.24 1.73 -27.91
C GLN A 559 -1.02 1.29 -27.13
N TYR A 560 -2.18 1.23 -27.79
CA TYR A 560 -3.40 0.69 -27.21
C TYR A 560 -3.28 -0.82 -26.89
N ALA A 561 -2.78 -1.63 -27.84
CA ALA A 561 -2.59 -3.08 -27.64
C ALA A 561 -1.68 -3.39 -26.44
N ASP A 562 -0.56 -2.68 -26.33
CA ASP A 562 0.41 -2.86 -25.25
C ASP A 562 -0.17 -2.38 -23.91
N THR A 563 -0.92 -1.27 -23.89
CA THR A 563 -1.57 -0.80 -22.66
C THR A 563 -2.68 -1.74 -22.19
N VAL A 564 -3.52 -2.27 -23.09
CA VAL A 564 -4.54 -3.27 -22.74
C VAL A 564 -3.89 -4.57 -22.25
N THR A 565 -2.79 -4.99 -22.86
CA THR A 565 -2.03 -6.17 -22.42
C THR A 565 -1.41 -5.95 -21.04
N LYS A 566 -0.82 -4.77 -20.79
CA LYS A 566 -0.33 -4.36 -19.46
C LYS A 566 -1.46 -4.35 -18.43
N MET A 567 -2.62 -3.76 -18.77
CA MET A 567 -3.80 -3.71 -17.90
C MET A 567 -4.30 -5.11 -17.55
N ARG A 568 -4.35 -6.05 -18.51
CA ARG A 568 -4.67 -7.46 -18.23
C ARG A 568 -3.64 -8.08 -17.29
N ASN A 569 -2.35 -7.95 -17.57
CA ASN A 569 -1.31 -8.60 -16.77
C ASN A 569 -1.32 -8.08 -15.31
N LEU A 570 -1.57 -6.78 -15.12
CA LEU A 570 -1.75 -6.18 -13.79
C LEU A 570 -3.06 -6.65 -13.10
N CYS A 571 -4.14 -6.93 -13.86
CA CYS A 571 -5.32 -7.59 -13.31
C CYS A 571 -5.03 -9.02 -12.87
N ASP A 572 -4.33 -9.80 -13.70
CA ASP A 572 -4.01 -11.21 -13.44
C ASP A 572 -3.06 -11.32 -12.22
N GLU A 573 -2.03 -10.46 -12.13
CA GLU A 573 -1.13 -10.33 -10.96
C GLU A 573 -1.86 -9.87 -9.67
N ALA A 574 -2.93 -9.09 -9.81
CA ALA A 574 -3.75 -8.64 -8.69
C ALA A 574 -4.81 -9.66 -8.24
N THR A 575 -4.89 -10.83 -8.87
CA THR A 575 -5.75 -11.94 -8.44
C THR A 575 -4.92 -13.08 -7.85
N ASP A 576 -5.48 -13.81 -6.88
CA ASP A 576 -4.85 -15.04 -6.42
C ASP A 576 -4.84 -16.08 -7.56
N SER A 577 -3.68 -16.72 -7.77
CA SER A 577 -3.47 -17.61 -8.91
C SER A 577 -4.30 -18.89 -8.82
N ALA A 578 -4.57 -19.43 -7.63
CA ALA A 578 -5.38 -20.63 -7.47
C ALA A 578 -6.88 -20.32 -7.68
N ASP A 579 -7.38 -19.20 -7.16
CA ASP A 579 -8.74 -18.71 -7.44
C ASP A 579 -8.92 -18.31 -8.91
N PHE A 580 -7.91 -17.71 -9.55
CA PHE A 580 -7.92 -17.43 -10.99
C PHE A 580 -8.05 -18.70 -11.84
N ILE A 581 -7.24 -19.74 -11.55
CA ILE A 581 -7.30 -21.01 -12.28
C ILE A 581 -8.64 -21.71 -12.02
N LYS A 582 -9.18 -21.64 -10.79
CA LYS A 582 -10.51 -22.17 -10.45
C LYS A 582 -11.64 -21.45 -11.20
N ALA A 583 -11.68 -20.12 -11.19
CA ALA A 583 -12.66 -19.34 -11.94
C ALA A 583 -12.54 -19.58 -13.45
N SER A 584 -11.31 -19.78 -13.96
CA SER A 584 -11.06 -20.20 -15.35
C SER A 584 -11.62 -21.60 -15.64
N GLU A 585 -11.44 -22.58 -14.75
CA GLU A 585 -12.02 -23.92 -14.86
C GLU A 585 -13.57 -23.86 -14.88
N GLU A 586 -14.17 -23.08 -13.98
CA GLU A 586 -15.62 -22.84 -13.93
C GLU A 586 -16.15 -22.18 -15.21
N GLN A 587 -15.43 -21.20 -15.78
CA GLN A 587 -15.80 -20.56 -17.04
C GLN A 587 -15.63 -21.50 -18.26
N MET A 588 -14.58 -22.34 -18.29
CA MET A 588 -14.43 -23.39 -19.30
C MET A 588 -15.58 -24.41 -19.25
N ARG A 589 -16.07 -24.76 -18.05
CA ARG A 589 -17.25 -25.61 -17.87
C ARG A 589 -18.53 -24.94 -18.40
N LYS A 590 -18.71 -23.63 -18.22
CA LYS A 590 -19.82 -22.87 -18.85
C LYS A 590 -19.73 -22.89 -20.37
N HIS A 591 -18.55 -22.63 -20.95
CA HIS A 591 -18.37 -22.70 -22.41
C HIS A 591 -18.55 -24.14 -22.96
N THR A 592 -18.20 -25.17 -22.18
CA THR A 592 -18.50 -26.57 -22.53
C THR A 592 -20.01 -26.81 -22.66
N PHE A 593 -20.82 -26.30 -21.73
CA PHE A 593 -22.29 -26.37 -21.84
C PHE A 593 -22.83 -25.60 -23.05
N LEU A 594 -22.24 -24.44 -23.38
CA LEU A 594 -22.60 -23.67 -24.58
C LEU A 594 -22.20 -24.38 -25.88
N CYS A 595 -21.12 -25.17 -25.89
CA CYS A 595 -20.79 -26.09 -26.99
C CYS A 595 -21.84 -27.20 -27.14
N GLU A 596 -22.29 -27.83 -26.04
CA GLU A 596 -23.35 -28.85 -26.07
C GLU A 596 -24.68 -28.29 -26.62
N GLU A 597 -25.09 -27.09 -26.18
CA GLU A 597 -26.24 -26.41 -26.78
C GLU A 597 -25.99 -26.01 -28.24
N ALA A 598 -24.77 -25.63 -28.64
CA ALA A 598 -24.44 -25.37 -30.04
C ALA A 598 -24.54 -26.63 -30.92
N ILE A 599 -24.14 -27.80 -30.41
CA ILE A 599 -24.28 -29.10 -31.07
C ILE A 599 -25.77 -29.44 -31.23
N LYS A 600 -26.51 -29.46 -30.12
CA LYS A 600 -27.95 -29.75 -30.05
C LYS A 600 -28.78 -28.85 -30.97
N ASN A 601 -28.50 -27.55 -30.99
CA ASN A 601 -29.20 -26.58 -31.82
C ASN A 601 -28.57 -26.38 -33.22
N ARG A 602 -27.59 -27.20 -33.60
CA ARG A 602 -26.88 -27.22 -34.90
C ARG A 602 -26.32 -25.85 -35.33
N GLN A 603 -25.51 -25.23 -34.48
CA GLN A 603 -24.92 -23.91 -34.67
C GLN A 603 -23.37 -23.96 -34.73
N PRO A 604 -22.77 -24.36 -35.88
CA PRO A 604 -21.32 -24.49 -36.07
C PRO A 604 -20.49 -23.29 -35.59
N GLN A 605 -20.93 -22.07 -35.85
CA GLN A 605 -20.19 -20.87 -35.45
C GLN A 605 -20.04 -20.80 -33.92
N LYS A 606 -21.14 -21.00 -33.16
CA LYS A 606 -21.10 -21.01 -31.70
C LYS A 606 -20.26 -22.15 -31.13
N MET A 607 -20.15 -23.28 -31.82
CA MET A 607 -19.23 -24.36 -31.45
C MET A 607 -17.78 -23.86 -31.53
N VAL A 608 -17.40 -23.20 -32.63
CA VAL A 608 -16.06 -22.62 -32.83
C VAL A 608 -15.80 -21.48 -31.84
N ASP A 609 -16.76 -20.60 -31.60
CA ASP A 609 -16.60 -19.44 -30.70
C ASP A 609 -16.34 -19.88 -29.24
N ASN A 610 -17.15 -20.82 -28.73
CA ASN A 610 -17.00 -21.32 -27.36
C ASN A 610 -15.76 -22.19 -27.19
N THR A 611 -15.42 -23.03 -28.18
CA THR A 611 -14.14 -23.76 -28.22
C THR A 611 -12.95 -22.79 -28.16
N SER A 612 -13.03 -21.67 -28.89
CA SER A 612 -11.98 -20.64 -28.90
C SER A 612 -11.89 -19.90 -27.56
N ALA A 613 -13.00 -19.76 -26.83
CA ALA A 613 -12.99 -19.25 -25.46
C ALA A 613 -12.31 -20.23 -24.48
N ILE A 614 -12.63 -21.54 -24.55
CA ILE A 614 -11.97 -22.58 -23.74
C ILE A 614 -10.46 -22.61 -24.02
N ALA A 615 -10.06 -22.61 -25.29
CA ALA A 615 -8.65 -22.61 -25.67
C ALA A 615 -7.90 -21.35 -25.17
N ARG A 616 -8.52 -20.16 -25.20
CA ARG A 616 -7.91 -18.92 -24.67
C ARG A 616 -7.80 -18.93 -23.15
N LEU A 617 -8.82 -19.43 -22.44
CA LEU A 617 -8.76 -19.63 -20.99
C LEU A 617 -7.66 -20.62 -20.61
N ALA A 618 -7.53 -21.74 -21.31
CA ALA A 618 -6.45 -22.72 -21.07
C ALA A 618 -5.05 -22.10 -21.30
N ASN A 619 -4.88 -21.28 -22.34
CA ASN A 619 -3.62 -20.55 -22.56
C ASN A 619 -3.35 -19.45 -21.50
N ARG A 620 -4.38 -18.81 -20.92
CA ARG A 620 -4.20 -17.92 -19.74
C ARG A 620 -3.80 -18.70 -18.48
N VAL A 621 -4.37 -19.89 -18.25
CA VAL A 621 -3.96 -20.79 -17.16
C VAL A 621 -2.49 -21.19 -17.32
N LEU A 622 -2.04 -21.55 -18.53
CA LEU A 622 -0.62 -21.82 -18.81
C LEU A 622 0.28 -20.60 -18.56
N LEU A 623 -0.17 -19.39 -18.91
CA LEU A 623 0.58 -18.16 -18.66
C LEU A 623 0.74 -17.88 -17.15
N VAL A 624 -0.33 -18.02 -16.36
CA VAL A 624 -0.29 -17.86 -14.90
C VAL A 624 0.55 -18.94 -14.23
N ALA A 625 0.38 -20.21 -14.62
CA ALA A 625 1.19 -21.32 -14.11
C ALA A 625 2.69 -21.09 -14.38
N LYS A 626 3.03 -20.65 -15.59
CA LYS A 626 4.41 -20.25 -15.91
C LYS A 626 4.89 -19.03 -15.11
N GLN A 627 4.04 -18.03 -14.88
CA GLN A 627 4.40 -16.87 -14.06
C GLN A 627 4.65 -17.26 -12.59
N GLU A 628 4.02 -18.32 -12.08
CA GLU A 628 4.35 -18.89 -10.77
C GLU A 628 5.64 -19.72 -10.78
N SER A 629 5.90 -20.54 -11.81
CA SER A 629 7.17 -21.28 -11.91
C SER A 629 8.37 -20.35 -12.12
N ASP A 630 8.25 -19.34 -12.99
CA ASP A 630 9.26 -18.28 -13.20
C ASP A 630 9.45 -17.40 -11.94
N ASN A 631 8.46 -17.30 -11.05
CA ASN A 631 8.55 -16.58 -9.77
C ASN A 631 9.21 -17.40 -8.64
N SER A 632 9.21 -18.73 -8.73
CA SER A 632 9.76 -19.62 -7.70
C SER A 632 11.27 -19.88 -7.89
N GLU A 633 11.90 -20.37 -6.83
CA GLU A 633 13.25 -20.97 -6.78
C GLU A 633 13.25 -22.29 -5.98
N ASP A 634 12.07 -22.83 -5.65
CA ASP A 634 11.92 -24.20 -5.15
C ASP A 634 11.82 -25.19 -6.33
N PRO A 635 12.80 -26.11 -6.51
CA PRO A 635 12.77 -27.06 -7.61
C PRO A 635 11.53 -27.97 -7.62
N SER A 636 11.00 -28.37 -6.46
CA SER A 636 9.85 -29.29 -6.43
C SER A 636 8.59 -28.63 -6.99
N PHE A 637 8.28 -27.43 -6.50
CA PHE A 637 7.17 -26.62 -7.03
C PHE A 637 7.34 -26.31 -8.52
N ILE A 638 8.55 -25.95 -8.96
CA ILE A 638 8.84 -25.67 -10.38
C ILE A 638 8.58 -26.90 -11.25
N ASP A 639 9.10 -28.07 -10.85
CA ASP A 639 8.94 -29.32 -11.59
C ASP A 639 7.47 -29.74 -11.66
N ASP A 640 6.70 -29.65 -10.58
CA ASP A 640 5.29 -30.05 -10.57
C ASP A 640 4.38 -29.08 -11.34
N VAL A 641 4.61 -27.77 -11.25
CA VAL A 641 3.87 -26.77 -12.03
C VAL A 641 4.19 -26.91 -13.53
N ASN A 642 5.44 -27.15 -13.91
CA ASN A 642 5.82 -27.39 -15.30
C ASN A 642 5.21 -28.72 -15.81
N ARG A 643 5.31 -29.81 -15.04
CA ARG A 643 4.74 -31.14 -15.36
C ARG A 643 3.23 -31.07 -15.63
N ALA A 644 2.49 -30.31 -14.82
CA ALA A 644 1.06 -30.10 -15.02
C ALA A 644 0.77 -29.18 -16.22
N SER A 645 1.61 -28.17 -16.46
CA SER A 645 1.48 -27.24 -17.59
C SER A 645 1.73 -27.93 -18.93
N ASP A 646 2.77 -28.76 -19.05
CA ASP A 646 3.06 -29.55 -20.26
C ASP A 646 1.89 -30.48 -20.60
N ALA A 647 1.32 -31.14 -19.57
CA ALA A 647 0.15 -32.00 -19.72
C ALA A 647 -1.08 -31.21 -20.23
N LEU A 648 -1.35 -30.02 -19.66
CA LEU A 648 -2.41 -29.14 -20.14
C LEU A 648 -2.16 -28.67 -21.59
N GLN A 649 -0.94 -28.23 -21.91
CA GLN A 649 -0.57 -27.77 -23.26
C GLN A 649 -0.78 -28.87 -24.31
N GLY A 650 -0.50 -30.13 -23.97
CA GLY A 650 -0.77 -31.29 -24.84
C GLY A 650 -2.26 -31.54 -25.15
N THR A 651 -3.19 -31.13 -24.28
CA THR A 651 -4.64 -31.34 -24.49
C THR A 651 -5.31 -30.30 -25.41
N ILE A 652 -4.73 -29.11 -25.56
CA ILE A 652 -5.37 -28.00 -26.30
C ILE A 652 -5.51 -28.30 -27.81
N PRO A 653 -4.47 -28.78 -28.53
CA PRO A 653 -4.59 -29.03 -29.96
C PRO A 653 -5.61 -30.13 -30.34
N PRO A 654 -5.66 -31.31 -29.67
CA PRO A 654 -6.70 -32.31 -29.93
C PRO A 654 -8.11 -31.79 -29.69
N MET A 655 -8.37 -31.12 -28.56
CA MET A 655 -9.68 -30.54 -28.24
C MET A 655 -10.17 -29.58 -29.33
N VAL A 656 -9.28 -28.71 -29.84
CA VAL A 656 -9.59 -27.78 -30.93
C VAL A 656 -9.76 -28.49 -32.29
N GLN A 657 -9.08 -29.61 -32.54
CA GLN A 657 -9.24 -30.40 -33.77
C GLN A 657 -10.57 -31.18 -33.78
N ASP A 658 -10.92 -31.85 -32.68
CA ASP A 658 -12.22 -32.54 -32.56
C ASP A 658 -13.38 -31.55 -32.63
N ALA A 659 -13.28 -30.40 -31.95
CA ALA A 659 -14.28 -29.34 -32.03
C ALA A 659 -14.50 -28.81 -33.46
N LYS A 660 -13.44 -28.73 -34.28
CA LYS A 660 -13.55 -28.41 -35.71
C LYS A 660 -14.26 -29.52 -36.48
N SER A 661 -14.00 -30.79 -36.20
CA SER A 661 -14.76 -31.91 -36.79
C SER A 661 -16.25 -31.83 -36.44
N VAL A 662 -16.59 -31.51 -35.19
CA VAL A 662 -17.97 -31.28 -34.75
C VAL A 662 -18.59 -30.06 -35.43
N ALA A 663 -17.85 -28.98 -35.64
CA ALA A 663 -18.35 -27.81 -36.36
C ALA A 663 -18.64 -28.10 -37.85
N VAL A 664 -17.85 -28.97 -38.49
CA VAL A 664 -18.10 -29.43 -39.88
C VAL A 664 -19.37 -30.27 -39.99
N ASN A 665 -19.65 -31.14 -39.01
CA ASN A 665 -20.92 -31.88 -38.95
C ASN A 665 -21.41 -32.09 -37.50
N PRO A 666 -22.27 -31.20 -36.97
CA PRO A 666 -22.82 -31.32 -35.62
C PRO A 666 -23.73 -32.55 -35.40
N ALA A 667 -24.05 -33.31 -36.45
CA ALA A 667 -24.81 -34.56 -36.37
C ALA A 667 -23.92 -35.82 -36.32
N ASP A 668 -22.59 -35.71 -36.47
CA ASP A 668 -21.68 -36.84 -36.26
C ASP A 668 -21.48 -37.12 -34.76
N GLY A 669 -22.21 -38.11 -34.25
CA GLY A 669 -22.07 -38.57 -32.87
C GLY A 669 -20.67 -39.08 -32.51
N ALA A 670 -19.88 -39.56 -33.47
CA ALA A 670 -18.50 -39.99 -33.22
C ALA A 670 -17.55 -38.79 -33.04
N ALA A 671 -17.66 -37.74 -33.87
CA ALA A 671 -16.94 -36.49 -33.64
C ALA A 671 -17.34 -35.84 -32.31
N VAL A 672 -18.63 -35.82 -31.99
CA VAL A 672 -19.14 -35.28 -30.71
C VAL A 672 -18.60 -36.06 -29.52
N SER A 673 -18.48 -37.39 -29.60
CA SER A 673 -17.85 -38.19 -28.54
C SER A 673 -16.37 -37.84 -28.37
N ARG A 674 -15.58 -37.83 -29.45
CA ARG A 674 -14.15 -37.51 -29.37
C ARG A 674 -13.90 -36.14 -28.74
N TRP A 675 -14.67 -35.12 -29.16
CA TRP A 675 -14.59 -33.79 -28.55
C TRP A 675 -14.94 -33.79 -27.06
N ARG A 676 -15.96 -34.53 -26.62
CA ARG A 676 -16.29 -34.65 -25.19
C ARG A 676 -15.13 -35.25 -24.40
N ASP A 677 -14.49 -36.29 -24.94
CA ASP A 677 -13.37 -36.96 -24.29
C ASP A 677 -12.11 -36.07 -24.24
N SER A 678 -11.74 -35.39 -25.32
CA SER A 678 -10.59 -34.48 -25.37
C SER A 678 -10.82 -33.18 -24.57
N ASN A 679 -12.04 -32.64 -24.55
CA ASN A 679 -12.41 -31.51 -23.68
C ASN A 679 -12.44 -31.89 -22.19
N LYS A 680 -12.88 -33.11 -21.85
CA LYS A 680 -12.82 -33.64 -20.48
C LYS A 680 -11.37 -33.83 -20.02
N ALA A 681 -10.48 -34.31 -20.89
CA ALA A 681 -9.05 -34.41 -20.61
C ALA A 681 -8.43 -33.03 -20.31
N LEU A 682 -8.78 -32.01 -21.10
CA LEU A 682 -8.36 -30.62 -20.88
C LEU A 682 -8.84 -30.07 -19.53
N LEU A 683 -10.13 -30.23 -19.20
CA LEU A 683 -10.69 -29.78 -17.91
C LEU A 683 -10.01 -30.47 -16.71
N ASN A 684 -9.67 -31.75 -16.84
CA ASN A 684 -8.90 -32.46 -15.81
C ASN A 684 -7.49 -31.87 -15.66
N ALA A 685 -6.79 -31.62 -16.77
CA ALA A 685 -5.44 -31.06 -16.74
C ALA A 685 -5.38 -29.65 -16.12
N VAL A 686 -6.39 -28.80 -16.38
CA VAL A 686 -6.56 -27.50 -15.68
C VAL A 686 -6.71 -27.72 -14.16
N GLY A 687 -7.46 -28.75 -13.76
CA GLY A 687 -7.63 -29.14 -12.36
C GLY A 687 -6.32 -29.58 -11.69
N GLU A 688 -5.43 -30.29 -12.40
CA GLU A 688 -4.10 -30.65 -11.90
C GLU A 688 -3.16 -29.44 -11.83
N VAL A 689 -3.19 -28.52 -12.80
CA VAL A 689 -2.44 -27.26 -12.74
C VAL A 689 -2.83 -26.44 -11.52
N ARG A 690 -4.13 -26.37 -11.15
CA ARG A 690 -4.54 -25.72 -9.89
C ARG A 690 -3.91 -26.39 -8.67
N LYS A 691 -3.86 -27.72 -8.59
CA LYS A 691 -3.25 -28.44 -7.46
C LYS A 691 -1.75 -28.17 -7.36
N ALA A 692 -1.04 -28.11 -8.48
CA ALA A 692 0.40 -27.84 -8.49
C ALA A 692 0.73 -26.41 -8.03
N VAL A 693 -0.09 -25.43 -8.42
CA VAL A 693 0.05 -24.02 -7.97
C VAL A 693 -0.38 -23.83 -6.51
N GLN A 694 -1.40 -24.58 -6.05
CA GLN A 694 -1.91 -24.48 -4.68
C GLN A 694 -1.08 -25.32 -3.70
N ILE A 695 -0.09 -24.68 -3.06
CA ILE A 695 0.66 -25.29 -1.95
C ILE A 695 -0.28 -25.49 -0.74
N ASN A 696 -0.91 -26.66 -0.66
CA ASN A 696 -1.40 -27.19 0.60
C ASN A 696 -0.18 -27.66 1.41
N PRO A 697 0.11 -27.09 2.59
CA PRO A 697 1.06 -27.71 3.50
C PRO A 697 0.45 -29.05 3.95
N GLU A 698 1.16 -30.17 3.71
CA GLU A 698 0.90 -31.38 4.47
C GLU A 698 1.10 -31.05 5.95
N LEU A 699 0.01 -31.04 6.71
CA LEU A 699 0.10 -31.14 8.16
C LEU A 699 0.87 -32.43 8.43
N PRO A 700 2.01 -32.39 9.15
CA PRO A 700 2.76 -33.61 9.43
C PRO A 700 1.81 -34.60 10.11
N PRO A 701 1.80 -35.88 9.69
CA PRO A 701 0.85 -36.85 10.19
C PRO A 701 0.93 -36.86 11.71
N LEU A 702 -0.24 -36.70 12.36
CA LEU A 702 -0.33 -36.72 13.82
C LEU A 702 0.41 -37.96 14.32
N PRO A 703 1.36 -37.82 15.28
CA PRO A 703 2.12 -38.96 15.76
C PRO A 703 1.15 -40.02 16.25
N ASP A 704 1.34 -41.25 15.79
CA ASP A 704 0.42 -42.35 16.08
C ASP A 704 0.22 -42.42 17.60
N ILE A 705 -1.04 -42.33 18.05
CA ILE A 705 -1.38 -42.28 19.47
C ILE A 705 -0.92 -43.59 20.15
N ASN A 706 -0.83 -44.69 19.41
CA ASN A 706 -0.27 -45.96 19.88
C ASN A 706 1.25 -45.94 20.12
N SER A 707 1.96 -44.90 19.67
CA SER A 707 3.40 -44.68 19.92
C SER A 707 3.66 -43.82 21.16
N LEU A 708 2.63 -43.19 21.72
CA LEU A 708 2.70 -42.43 22.97
C LEU A 708 2.44 -43.39 24.15
N ASN A 709 3.50 -43.83 24.82
CA ASN A 709 3.40 -44.46 26.16
C ASN A 709 2.97 -43.41 27.20
N LEU A 710 1.70 -43.03 27.14
CA LEU A 710 1.01 -42.31 28.20
C LEU A 710 0.63 -43.31 29.29
N GLU A 711 1.20 -43.15 30.49
CA GLU A 711 0.61 -43.70 31.70
C GLU A 711 -0.87 -43.26 31.76
N PRO A 712 -1.84 -44.18 31.83
CA PRO A 712 -3.25 -43.81 31.78
C PRO A 712 -3.64 -43.05 33.04
N ALA A 713 -4.13 -41.82 32.88
CA ALA A 713 -4.67 -41.05 33.98
C ALA A 713 -5.81 -41.83 34.69
N PRO A 714 -5.86 -41.85 36.04
CA PRO A 714 -6.77 -42.72 36.80
C PRO A 714 -8.24 -42.25 36.74
N ASN A 715 -8.90 -42.51 35.61
CA ASN A 715 -10.31 -42.20 35.36
C ASN A 715 -11.24 -43.28 35.93
N SER A 716 -11.60 -43.17 37.21
CA SER A 716 -12.75 -43.92 37.77
C SER A 716 -13.34 -43.27 39.03
N LEU A 717 -14.13 -42.19 38.87
CA LEU A 717 -15.10 -41.76 39.90
C LEU A 717 -16.16 -40.71 39.46
N PHE A 718 -16.64 -40.69 38.21
CA PHE A 718 -17.79 -39.81 37.85
C PHE A 718 -18.74 -40.27 36.72
N ILE A 719 -18.85 -41.58 36.44
CA ILE A 719 -20.01 -42.13 35.69
C ILE A 719 -20.63 -43.28 36.46
N GLU A 720 -21.49 -42.95 37.41
CA GLU A 720 -22.60 -43.79 37.82
C GLU A 720 -23.82 -42.88 38.06
N LYS A 721 -25.04 -43.38 37.80
CA LYS A 721 -26.34 -42.64 37.90
C LYS A 721 -26.69 -41.63 36.78
N VAL A 722 -26.50 -41.99 35.51
CA VAL A 722 -27.54 -41.74 34.47
C VAL A 722 -27.63 -42.99 33.58
N GLY A 723 -28.84 -43.44 33.25
CA GLY A 723 -29.07 -44.69 32.50
C GLY A 723 -29.45 -44.50 31.03
N GLU A 724 -29.03 -45.44 30.19
CA GLU A 724 -29.60 -45.75 28.87
C GLU A 724 -31.03 -46.37 29.00
N PRO A 725 -31.84 -46.56 27.92
CA PRO A 725 -31.53 -46.61 26.47
C PRO A 725 -32.41 -45.65 25.61
N LEU A 726 -32.38 -45.55 24.28
CA LEU A 726 -32.11 -46.52 23.19
C LEU A 726 -31.38 -45.90 21.99
N ARG A 727 -30.39 -46.62 21.46
CA ARG A 727 -29.69 -46.33 20.20
C ARG A 727 -30.09 -47.35 19.13
N ASN A 728 -31.13 -47.08 18.32
CA ASN A 728 -31.50 -47.95 17.19
C ASN A 728 -32.32 -47.27 16.07
N THR A 729 -31.65 -46.94 14.95
CA THR A 729 -32.22 -46.77 13.57
C THR A 729 -33.24 -45.62 13.32
N PRO A 730 -33.55 -45.27 12.06
CA PRO A 730 -32.61 -44.89 10.97
C PRO A 730 -32.99 -43.56 10.28
N THR A 731 -32.11 -43.00 9.45
CA THR A 731 -32.44 -41.90 8.52
C THR A 731 -33.21 -42.40 7.29
N PRO A 732 -34.28 -41.71 6.87
CA PRO A 732 -34.27 -41.07 5.54
C PRO A 732 -35.18 -39.80 5.43
N GLY A 733 -35.13 -39.09 4.29
CA GLY A 733 -36.23 -38.19 3.88
C GLY A 733 -35.82 -36.94 3.10
N ARG A 734 -36.67 -36.47 2.19
CA ARG A 734 -36.43 -35.33 1.28
C ARG A 734 -37.76 -34.68 0.86
N ASP A 735 -37.78 -33.34 0.74
CA ASP A 735 -38.81 -32.53 0.04
C ASP A 735 -40.27 -32.58 0.62
N PRO A 736 -41.24 -31.76 0.14
CA PRO A 736 -41.18 -30.28 0.12
C PRO A 736 -42.50 -29.54 0.51
N GLY A 737 -42.40 -28.25 0.89
CA GLY A 737 -43.32 -27.22 0.38
C GLY A 737 -44.29 -26.45 1.32
N ALA A 738 -44.45 -25.15 0.98
CA ALA A 738 -45.68 -24.35 0.96
C ALA A 738 -46.24 -23.59 2.21
N LEU A 739 -46.40 -22.26 2.00
CA LEU A 739 -47.47 -21.34 2.44
C LEU A 739 -47.51 -20.70 3.86
N SER A 740 -47.53 -19.36 3.83
CA SER A 740 -48.06 -18.40 4.84
C SER A 740 -49.56 -18.08 4.52
N PRO A 741 -50.36 -17.27 5.28
CA PRO A 741 -49.99 -16.12 6.13
C PRO A 741 -50.78 -15.88 7.46
N THR A 742 -50.45 -14.75 8.09
CA THR A 742 -50.97 -14.03 9.30
C THR A 742 -52.48 -13.62 9.23
N PRO A 743 -53.23 -13.31 10.34
CA PRO A 743 -53.00 -12.06 11.14
C PRO A 743 -53.52 -11.90 12.61
N HIS A 744 -53.00 -10.87 13.31
CA HIS A 744 -53.59 -10.08 14.43
C HIS A 744 -53.89 -10.78 15.80
N GLN A 745 -53.94 -10.13 16.99
CA GLN A 745 -53.67 -8.74 17.47
C GLN A 745 -53.50 -8.65 19.03
N HIS A 746 -53.04 -7.50 19.54
CA HIS A 746 -53.15 -6.97 20.94
C HIS A 746 -52.45 -7.68 22.13
N GLY A 747 -52.24 -6.96 23.24
CA GLY A 747 -51.88 -7.59 24.54
C GLY A 747 -51.42 -6.67 25.68
N ARG A 748 -50.09 -6.64 25.93
CA ARG A 748 -49.33 -5.81 26.91
C ARG A 748 -49.51 -6.10 28.42
N VAL A 749 -48.35 -6.02 29.13
CA VAL A 749 -48.13 -5.90 30.60
C VAL A 749 -47.96 -7.21 31.40
N SER A 750 -47.06 -7.16 32.38
CA SER A 750 -46.42 -8.29 33.10
C SER A 750 -46.78 -8.32 34.60
N PRO A 751 -46.29 -9.30 35.39
CA PRO A 751 -44.95 -9.13 36.02
C PRO A 751 -44.05 -10.37 35.95
N LEU A 752 -42.74 -10.15 35.75
CA LEU A 752 -41.71 -11.20 35.79
C LEU A 752 -41.13 -11.38 37.22
N PRO A 753 -40.73 -12.61 37.63
CA PRO A 753 -40.14 -12.87 38.95
C PRO A 753 -38.77 -12.22 39.20
N LYS A 754 -38.32 -12.27 40.47
CA LYS A 754 -37.25 -11.46 41.08
C LYS A 754 -35.81 -11.63 40.54
N TRP A 755 -35.55 -12.41 39.49
CA TRP A 755 -34.19 -12.65 38.99
C TRP A 755 -33.65 -11.56 38.03
N ALA A 756 -34.42 -10.50 37.77
CA ALA A 756 -34.08 -9.45 36.81
C ALA A 756 -33.77 -8.08 37.47
N ARG A 757 -32.58 -7.92 38.06
CA ARG A 757 -31.88 -6.64 38.27
C ARG A 757 -30.35 -6.86 38.29
N GLY A 758 -29.59 -5.99 37.63
CA GLY A 758 -28.15 -5.82 37.87
C GLY A 758 -27.87 -4.88 39.06
N ASP A 759 -26.63 -4.56 39.41
CA ASP A 759 -25.32 -4.89 38.81
C ASP A 759 -24.27 -5.12 39.94
N ASN A 760 -23.07 -5.60 39.58
CA ASN A 760 -21.75 -5.45 40.23
C ASN A 760 -21.65 -5.38 41.79
N SER A 761 -20.76 -6.11 42.47
CA SER A 761 -19.39 -6.50 42.07
C SER A 761 -18.81 -7.58 43.01
N ASP A 762 -17.71 -8.20 42.57
CA ASP A 762 -16.55 -8.73 43.33
C ASP A 762 -16.70 -9.24 44.78
N LEU A 763 -16.16 -10.46 44.98
CA LEU A 763 -15.64 -11.02 46.24
C LEU A 763 -16.71 -11.35 47.31
N LEU A 764 -16.55 -12.37 48.17
CA LEU A 764 -15.37 -13.16 48.55
C LEU A 764 -15.78 -14.59 48.96
N CYS A 765 -14.81 -15.46 49.24
CA CYS A 765 -15.05 -16.70 49.96
C CYS A 765 -15.43 -16.42 51.42
N GLN A 766 -16.60 -16.90 51.88
CA GLN A 766 -17.01 -16.94 53.29
C GLN A 766 -18.08 -18.04 53.47
N GLU A 767 -18.17 -18.76 54.60
CA GLU A 767 -17.20 -19.01 55.68
C GLU A 767 -17.73 -20.17 56.55
N LEU A 768 -16.88 -20.89 57.27
CA LEU A 768 -17.28 -21.64 58.47
C LEU A 768 -16.25 -21.43 59.57
N ILE A 769 -16.66 -20.69 60.59
CA ILE A 769 -15.88 -20.35 61.80
C ILE A 769 -16.10 -21.44 62.87
N PRO A 770 -15.23 -21.55 63.90
CA PRO A 770 -15.53 -20.80 65.14
C PRO A 770 -14.31 -20.23 65.91
N SER A 771 -14.33 -18.91 66.15
CA SER A 771 -13.96 -18.14 67.37
C SER A 771 -12.77 -18.58 68.26
N VAL A 772 -11.88 -17.68 68.74
CA VAL A 772 -12.15 -16.72 69.85
C VAL A 772 -11.08 -15.59 69.97
N ASP A 773 -11.55 -14.40 70.36
CA ASP A 773 -10.96 -13.14 70.91
C ASP A 773 -9.43 -12.77 70.91
N ARG A 774 -9.18 -11.59 70.29
CA ARG A 774 -8.63 -10.30 70.83
C ARG A 774 -7.14 -10.01 71.19
N GLU A 775 -6.71 -8.91 70.53
CA GLU A 775 -6.04 -7.69 71.06
C GLU A 775 -4.49 -7.63 71.23
N PRO A 776 -3.87 -6.42 71.08
CA PRO A 776 -2.56 -6.31 70.41
C PRO A 776 -1.45 -5.49 71.11
N GLY A 777 -0.19 -5.60 70.65
CA GLY A 777 0.93 -4.82 71.22
C GLY A 777 2.26 -4.72 70.46
N LYS A 778 2.38 -3.73 69.55
CA LYS A 778 3.47 -2.71 69.45
C LYS A 778 4.98 -3.07 69.29
N TRP A 779 5.60 -2.38 68.30
CA TRP A 779 6.99 -1.86 68.18
C TRP A 779 8.20 -2.81 68.07
N GLY A 780 9.24 -2.40 67.29
CA GLY A 780 10.64 -2.66 67.68
C GLY A 780 11.72 -2.85 66.60
N PHE A 781 12.36 -1.76 66.14
CA PHE A 781 13.64 -1.73 65.39
C PHE A 781 14.81 -2.54 66.03
N THR A 782 15.79 -3.02 65.22
CA THR A 782 17.19 -2.48 65.11
C THR A 782 18.16 -3.41 64.32
N HIS A 783 19.33 -2.87 63.92
CA HIS A 783 20.48 -3.59 63.33
C HIS A 783 21.48 -4.13 64.39
N ALA A 784 22.38 -5.04 63.99
CA ALA A 784 23.79 -5.03 64.44
C ALA A 784 24.74 -5.66 63.38
N HIS A 785 26.06 -5.41 63.48
CA HIS A 785 27.15 -6.03 62.69
C HIS A 785 28.14 -6.77 63.62
N ALA A 786 28.96 -7.71 63.12
CA ALA A 786 30.39 -7.86 63.51
C ALA A 786 31.21 -8.93 62.70
N HIS A 787 32.01 -8.47 61.73
CA HIS A 787 33.47 -8.68 61.50
C HIS A 787 34.30 -9.95 61.90
N VAL A 788 35.42 -10.13 61.15
CA VAL A 788 36.77 -10.65 61.56
C VAL A 788 36.89 -12.19 61.69
N VAL A 789 37.83 -12.97 61.09
CA VAL A 789 39.07 -12.86 60.22
C VAL A 789 39.09 -14.10 59.27
N GLY A 790 39.82 -14.29 58.14
CA GLY A 790 40.80 -13.54 57.32
C GLY A 790 41.97 -14.46 56.82
N LEU A 791 43.01 -13.90 56.18
CA LEU A 791 44.17 -14.57 55.50
C LEU A 791 43.83 -15.39 54.20
N MET A 792 44.70 -15.54 53.18
CA MET A 792 45.84 -14.73 52.68
C MET A 792 46.24 -15.17 51.23
N LEU A 793 46.71 -14.23 50.39
CA LEU A 793 47.52 -14.40 49.15
C LEU A 793 46.96 -15.22 47.94
N VAL A 794 47.43 -15.06 46.68
CA VAL A 794 47.78 -13.85 45.86
C VAL A 794 48.02 -14.20 44.37
N ASP A 795 47.69 -13.25 43.48
CA ASP A 795 48.18 -13.00 42.09
C ASP A 795 47.93 -13.89 40.84
N ARG A 796 47.38 -13.17 39.83
CA ARG A 796 47.62 -13.16 38.36
C ARG A 796 47.02 -14.26 37.45
N LEU A 797 46.37 -13.98 36.31
CA LEU A 797 46.20 -12.84 35.35
C LEU A 797 47.03 -12.88 34.04
N PHE A 798 46.39 -12.34 32.98
CA PHE A 798 46.82 -12.15 31.58
C PHE A 798 46.86 -13.43 30.70
N SER A 799 46.20 -13.59 29.54
CA SER A 799 45.47 -12.72 28.57
C SER A 799 46.27 -12.25 27.32
N PHE A 800 45.51 -11.93 26.26
CA PHE A 800 45.87 -11.36 24.93
C PHE A 800 46.37 -12.26 23.77
N GLN A 801 45.42 -12.53 22.85
CA GLN A 801 45.41 -12.15 21.42
C GLN A 801 46.18 -12.89 20.29
N SER A 802 45.46 -13.00 19.16
CA SER A 802 45.87 -12.67 17.77
C SER A 802 46.49 -13.71 16.80
N THR A 803 45.57 -14.39 16.09
CA THR A 803 45.42 -14.45 14.60
C THR A 803 46.44 -15.15 13.65
N ILE A 804 45.86 -15.58 12.50
CA ILE A 804 46.43 -15.60 11.13
C ILE A 804 47.07 -16.91 10.57
N VAL A 805 46.21 -17.68 9.85
CA VAL A 805 46.31 -18.04 8.41
C VAL A 805 46.85 -19.43 7.92
N ASN A 806 46.12 -19.94 6.91
CA ASN A 806 46.46 -20.88 5.81
C ASN A 806 46.30 -22.42 5.93
N ARG A 807 45.18 -22.89 5.32
CA ARG A 807 45.08 -23.75 4.10
C ARG A 807 45.10 -25.30 4.15
N PHE A 808 44.12 -25.84 3.40
CA PHE A 808 44.10 -27.13 2.64
C PHE A 808 44.04 -28.44 3.47
N PHE A 809 43.47 -29.56 3.00
CA PHE A 809 42.42 -29.88 2.00
C PHE A 809 42.07 -31.40 2.15
N ILE A 810 40.97 -31.91 1.55
CA ILE A 810 40.60 -33.36 1.45
C ILE A 810 40.15 -34.00 2.80
N ARG A 811 38.96 -34.58 3.06
CA ARG A 811 37.94 -35.41 2.33
C ARG A 811 38.17 -36.94 2.46
N THR A 812 37.37 -37.64 3.29
CA THR A 812 36.60 -38.88 2.95
C THR A 812 35.78 -39.45 4.12
N ASN A 813 34.66 -40.11 3.80
CA ASN A 813 33.89 -40.98 4.72
C ASN A 813 34.60 -42.32 4.97
N THR A 814 34.21 -43.04 6.04
CA THR A 814 33.94 -44.50 6.03
C THR A 814 33.12 -44.89 7.27
N VAL A 815 32.26 -45.91 7.14
CA VAL A 815 31.37 -46.45 8.19
C VAL A 815 31.92 -47.77 8.73
N ILE A 816 31.77 -48.03 10.03
CA ILE A 816 31.84 -49.39 10.61
C ILE A 816 30.65 -49.58 11.58
N VAL A 817 30.05 -50.77 11.56
CA VAL A 817 28.93 -51.20 12.42
C VAL A 817 29.35 -52.48 13.16
N VAL A 818 29.03 -52.58 14.46
CA VAL A 818 29.12 -53.84 15.25
C VAL A 818 27.89 -53.95 16.17
N PHE A 819 27.49 -55.17 16.51
CA PHE A 819 26.19 -55.56 17.09
C PHE A 819 26.24 -56.03 18.56
N HIS A 820 25.04 -56.17 19.16
CA HIS A 820 24.51 -57.35 19.90
C HIS A 820 24.20 -57.32 21.43
N ALA A 821 22.91 -57.58 21.75
CA ALA A 821 22.34 -58.43 22.84
C ALA A 821 22.52 -58.08 24.35
N SER A 822 21.68 -58.55 25.31
CA SER A 822 20.25 -58.98 25.33
C SER A 822 19.75 -59.33 26.77
N ALA A 823 18.43 -59.25 27.02
CA ALA A 823 17.61 -59.85 28.12
C ALA A 823 17.84 -59.43 29.60
N GLY A 824 16.86 -59.50 30.54
CA GLY A 824 15.40 -59.78 30.43
C GLY A 824 14.68 -60.09 31.79
N TYR A 825 13.33 -60.13 31.81
CA TYR A 825 12.39 -60.62 32.89
C TYR A 825 12.26 -59.78 34.21
N CYS A 826 11.30 -59.96 35.16
CA CYS A 826 9.80 -60.05 35.26
C CYS A 826 9.41 -60.29 36.77
N SER A 827 8.20 -60.13 37.37
CA SER A 827 6.93 -59.34 37.20
C SER A 827 5.96 -59.59 38.42
N PHE A 828 4.76 -58.95 38.49
CA PHE A 828 3.58 -59.14 39.42
C PHE A 828 3.68 -58.61 40.89
N ILE A 829 2.96 -57.56 41.36
CA ILE A 829 1.48 -57.39 41.70
C ILE A 829 1.04 -58.30 42.88
N PRO A 830 0.49 -57.81 44.06
CA PRO A 830 -0.79 -57.04 44.17
C PRO A 830 -1.03 -55.99 45.33
N GLU A 831 -1.79 -54.93 45.00
CA GLU A 831 -3.02 -54.36 45.65
C GLU A 831 -3.18 -53.83 47.12
N TYR A 832 -3.87 -52.66 47.21
CA TYR A 832 -5.05 -52.30 48.06
C TYR A 832 -5.05 -51.18 49.16
N ILE A 833 -6.02 -50.26 48.96
CA ILE A 833 -6.80 -49.37 49.89
C ILE A 833 -6.20 -48.05 50.43
N LEU A 834 -7.09 -47.05 50.47
CA LEU A 834 -6.95 -45.65 50.87
C LEU A 834 -7.05 -45.44 52.39
N GLU A 835 -6.48 -44.35 52.90
CA GLU A 835 -7.20 -43.42 53.78
C GLU A 835 -6.57 -42.01 53.69
N ASP A 836 -7.34 -40.97 54.04
CA ASP A 836 -7.00 -39.56 53.86
C ASP A 836 -6.88 -38.85 55.23
N ASP A 837 -6.33 -37.64 55.24
CA ASP A 837 -6.39 -36.66 56.34
C ASP A 837 -5.81 -37.04 57.73
N MET A 838 -4.55 -36.65 58.01
CA MET A 838 -4.08 -36.30 59.37
C MET A 838 -2.86 -35.35 59.31
N ALA A 839 -3.00 -34.13 59.83
CA ALA A 839 -1.93 -33.12 59.82
C ALA A 839 -0.90 -33.30 60.97
N PRO A 840 0.41 -33.48 60.69
CA PRO A 840 1.44 -33.61 61.71
C PRO A 840 1.91 -32.26 62.29
N PRO A 841 2.35 -32.20 63.56
CA PRO A 841 2.76 -30.96 64.23
C PRO A 841 4.12 -30.44 63.74
N ARG A 842 4.30 -29.11 63.74
CA ARG A 842 5.50 -28.42 63.21
C ARG A 842 6.72 -28.55 64.16
N PRO A 843 7.85 -29.17 63.74
CA PRO A 843 9.12 -29.15 64.46
C PRO A 843 9.99 -27.92 64.14
N PRO A 844 11.03 -27.60 64.92
CA PRO A 844 11.96 -26.49 64.68
C PRO A 844 13.09 -26.82 63.68
N LEU A 845 13.78 -25.77 63.18
CA LEU A 845 14.88 -25.82 62.20
C LEU A 845 16.15 -26.52 62.72
N PRO A 846 16.94 -27.12 61.81
CA PRO A 846 18.32 -26.65 61.62
C PRO A 846 18.81 -26.53 60.16
N HIS A 847 20.01 -25.96 60.03
CA HIS A 847 20.76 -25.46 58.86
C HIS A 847 20.90 -26.27 57.55
N ASP A 848 21.02 -25.47 56.47
CA ASP A 848 21.85 -25.61 55.24
C ASP A 848 21.85 -26.88 54.36
N GLY A 849 21.91 -26.64 53.04
CA GLY A 849 22.33 -27.67 52.07
C GLY A 849 21.64 -27.65 50.69
N ALA A 850 20.59 -26.84 50.48
CA ALA A 850 19.91 -26.80 49.18
C ALA A 850 20.78 -26.13 48.10
N PRO A 851 20.96 -26.73 46.91
CA PRO A 851 21.60 -26.03 45.79
C PRO A 851 20.74 -24.82 45.40
N MET A 852 21.37 -23.66 45.18
CA MET A 852 20.64 -22.49 44.69
C MET A 852 19.97 -22.85 43.36
N ARG A 853 18.63 -22.78 43.33
CA ARG A 853 17.89 -22.78 42.07
C ARG A 853 18.50 -21.66 41.22
N PRO A 854 18.91 -21.92 39.96
CA PRO A 854 19.30 -20.85 39.05
C PRO A 854 18.20 -19.78 39.02
N PRO A 855 18.51 -18.50 38.78
CA PRO A 855 17.47 -17.53 38.47
C PRO A 855 16.59 -18.12 37.36
N PRO A 856 15.25 -18.08 37.47
CA PRO A 856 14.40 -18.62 36.43
C PRO A 856 14.79 -17.99 35.08
N PRO A 857 14.70 -18.73 33.95
CA PRO A 857 14.82 -18.09 32.65
C PRO A 857 13.82 -16.92 32.60
N PRO A 858 14.18 -15.78 31.96
CA PRO A 858 13.32 -14.61 31.90
C PRO A 858 12.09 -14.89 31.03
N GLU A 859 11.07 -15.48 31.65
CA GLU A 859 9.81 -15.90 31.02
C GLU A 859 8.65 -14.95 31.35
N THR A 860 8.95 -13.66 31.32
CA THR A 860 7.96 -12.65 30.93
C THR A 860 8.56 -11.76 29.84
N ASP A 861 7.89 -11.74 28.69
CA ASP A 861 7.91 -10.61 27.77
C ASP A 861 7.05 -9.55 28.48
N ASP A 862 7.68 -8.82 29.42
CA ASP A 862 7.04 -7.94 30.41
C ASP A 862 6.08 -6.95 29.72
N GLU A 863 4.94 -6.67 30.35
CA GLU A 863 4.04 -5.63 29.84
C GLU A 863 4.66 -4.25 30.11
N ASP A 864 5.37 -3.72 29.11
CA ASP A 864 5.92 -2.36 29.09
C ASP A 864 4.88 -1.35 29.63
N ASP A 865 5.05 -0.88 30.88
CA ASP A 865 4.08 0.00 31.57
C ASP A 865 3.72 1.26 30.75
N VAL A 866 4.70 1.72 29.97
CA VAL A 866 4.63 2.77 28.94
C VAL A 866 3.46 2.61 27.96
N PHE A 867 3.06 1.38 27.60
CA PHE A 867 2.02 1.12 26.61
C PHE A 867 0.64 0.74 27.20
N ARG A 868 0.48 0.72 28.54
CA ARG A 868 -0.81 0.44 29.19
C ARG A 868 -1.90 1.47 28.84
N HIS A 869 -1.51 2.71 28.56
CA HIS A 869 -2.42 3.82 28.25
C HIS A 869 -2.41 4.14 26.75
N ALA A 870 -3.55 4.58 26.23
CA ALA A 870 -3.63 5.09 24.85
C ALA A 870 -2.90 6.45 24.75
N PRO A 871 -1.98 6.64 23.81
CA PRO A 871 -1.24 7.89 23.68
C PRO A 871 -2.14 9.05 23.21
N SER A 872 -1.83 10.26 23.66
CA SER A 872 -2.54 11.45 23.21
C SER A 872 -2.19 11.79 21.74
N SER A 873 -3.14 12.39 21.02
CA SER A 873 -2.90 12.89 19.66
C SER A 873 -1.87 14.04 19.59
N THR A 874 -1.40 14.52 20.74
CA THR A 874 -0.37 15.56 20.91
C THR A 874 1.04 15.01 21.06
N GLN A 875 1.25 13.69 20.93
CA GLN A 875 2.58 13.06 20.98
C GLN A 875 2.81 12.13 19.78
N PRO A 876 3.10 12.67 18.57
CA PRO A 876 3.25 11.90 17.33
C PRO A 876 4.26 10.75 17.41
N ILE A 877 5.38 10.94 18.12
CA ILE A 877 6.41 9.89 18.33
C ILE A 877 5.86 8.72 19.17
N MET A 878 5.15 9.02 20.27
CA MET A 878 4.52 7.98 21.11
C MET A 878 3.43 7.22 20.35
N VAL A 879 2.65 7.91 19.50
CA VAL A 879 1.67 7.27 18.61
C VAL A 879 2.36 6.31 17.62
N ALA A 880 3.52 6.68 17.06
CA ALA A 880 4.30 5.81 16.19
C ALA A 880 4.83 4.57 16.95
N ALA A 881 5.39 4.76 18.14
CA ALA A 881 5.88 3.69 19.01
C ALA A 881 4.77 2.70 19.39
N HIS A 882 3.62 3.19 19.85
CA HIS A 882 2.47 2.36 20.22
C HIS A 882 1.90 1.59 19.02
N ASN A 883 1.87 2.21 17.82
CA ASN A 883 1.43 1.53 16.60
C ASN A 883 2.35 0.36 16.21
N LEU A 884 3.68 0.50 16.36
CA LEU A 884 4.61 -0.61 16.16
C LEU A 884 4.43 -1.68 17.24
N HIS A 885 4.44 -1.30 18.52
CA HIS A 885 4.24 -2.22 19.64
C HIS A 885 2.99 -3.09 19.45
N ARG A 886 1.87 -2.48 19.01
CA ARG A 886 0.61 -3.19 18.75
C ARG A 886 0.69 -4.23 17.63
N GLU A 887 1.57 -4.05 16.64
CA GLU A 887 1.81 -5.02 15.56
C GLU A 887 2.82 -6.11 15.95
N VAL A 888 3.72 -5.87 16.91
CA VAL A 888 4.71 -6.88 17.35
C VAL A 888 4.27 -7.68 18.57
N ARG A 889 3.38 -7.14 19.43
CA ARG A 889 2.88 -7.84 20.63
C ARG A 889 1.97 -9.04 20.33
N GLN A 890 1.38 -9.09 19.13
CA GLN A 890 0.61 -10.25 18.64
C GLN A 890 1.51 -11.48 18.40
N TRP A 891 2.84 -11.31 18.39
CA TRP A 891 3.83 -12.36 18.16
C TRP A 891 4.66 -12.68 19.42
N SER A 892 5.02 -13.96 19.57
CA SER A 892 6.06 -14.36 20.53
C SER A 892 7.43 -13.83 20.11
N ALA A 893 8.25 -13.42 21.08
CA ALA A 893 9.68 -13.17 20.87
C ALA A 893 10.56 -14.42 21.10
N LYS A 894 10.02 -15.47 21.76
CA LYS A 894 10.66 -16.78 21.97
C LYS A 894 10.95 -17.38 20.58
N ASP A 895 12.23 -17.57 20.27
CA ASP A 895 12.77 -18.03 18.98
C ASP A 895 12.55 -17.06 17.78
N ASN A 896 12.43 -15.74 18.02
CA ASN A 896 12.23 -14.75 16.94
C ASN A 896 12.98 -13.42 17.19
N GLU A 897 14.25 -13.33 16.76
CA GLU A 897 15.09 -12.12 16.90
C GLU A 897 14.47 -10.87 16.26
N LEU A 898 13.74 -11.01 15.14
CA LEU A 898 13.15 -9.88 14.40
C LEU A 898 12.03 -9.22 15.21
N ILE A 899 11.14 -10.03 15.81
CA ILE A 899 10.10 -9.54 16.72
C ILE A 899 10.73 -8.96 17.99
N ALA A 900 11.77 -9.58 18.54
CA ALA A 900 12.49 -9.05 19.71
C ALA A 900 13.14 -7.68 19.42
N ALA A 901 13.79 -7.51 18.26
CA ALA A 901 14.38 -6.24 17.85
C ALA A 901 13.31 -5.15 17.63
N ALA A 902 12.22 -5.48 16.94
CA ALA A 902 11.13 -4.53 16.70
C ALA A 902 10.38 -4.13 18.00
N LYS A 903 10.26 -5.02 18.99
CA LYS A 903 9.80 -4.68 20.35
C LYS A 903 10.73 -3.67 21.02
N ARG A 904 12.06 -3.94 21.05
CA ARG A 904 13.06 -3.00 21.58
C ARG A 904 12.97 -1.62 20.90
N MET A 905 12.79 -1.57 19.58
CA MET A 905 12.63 -0.31 18.85
C MET A 905 11.39 0.47 19.29
N ALA A 906 10.25 -0.19 19.54
CA ALA A 906 9.06 0.49 20.02
C ALA A 906 9.27 1.12 21.41
N VAL A 907 9.84 0.37 22.37
CA VAL A 907 10.14 0.87 23.73
C VAL A 907 11.11 2.06 23.69
N LEU A 908 12.20 1.94 22.92
CA LEU A 908 13.17 3.02 22.75
C LEU A 908 12.56 4.26 22.07
N MET A 909 11.63 4.09 21.12
CA MET A 909 10.93 5.20 20.46
C MET A 909 9.92 5.88 21.39
N ALA A 910 9.25 5.12 22.26
CA ALA A 910 8.40 5.69 23.31
C ALA A 910 9.23 6.56 24.28
N HIS A 911 10.39 6.05 24.73
CA HIS A 911 11.32 6.83 25.55
C HIS A 911 11.89 8.05 24.79
N LEU A 912 12.15 7.95 23.49
CA LEU A 912 12.52 9.11 22.66
C LEU A 912 11.42 10.19 22.70
N SER A 913 10.15 9.79 22.65
CA SER A 913 9.02 10.72 22.80
C SER A 913 9.02 11.45 24.14
N GLU A 914 9.38 10.77 25.24
CA GLU A 914 9.51 11.40 26.56
C GLU A 914 10.65 12.42 26.58
N LEU A 915 11.81 12.05 26.03
CA LEU A 915 13.04 12.87 25.99
C LEU A 915 12.91 14.12 25.08
N VAL A 916 11.98 14.12 24.12
CA VAL A 916 11.67 15.27 23.26
C VAL A 916 10.75 16.29 23.94
N HIS A 917 9.91 15.86 24.90
CA HIS A 917 8.83 16.67 25.47
C HIS A 917 9.00 17.05 26.96
N ASN A 918 9.91 16.42 27.72
CA ASN A 918 10.05 16.65 29.17
C ASN A 918 11.44 17.19 29.55
N ASP A 919 11.56 18.51 29.72
CA ASP A 919 12.85 19.16 30.06
C ASP A 919 13.46 18.64 31.39
N ASP A 920 12.64 18.35 32.40
CA ASP A 920 13.10 17.89 33.72
C ASP A 920 13.62 16.44 33.74
N LYS A 921 13.48 15.68 32.64
CA LYS A 921 13.81 14.23 32.60
C LYS A 921 14.84 13.82 31.55
N GLY A 922 15.11 14.63 30.53
CA GLY A 922 15.96 14.23 29.41
C GLY A 922 17.22 15.07 29.23
N SER A 923 18.40 14.49 29.43
CA SER A 923 19.63 15.16 29.03
C SER A 923 19.86 15.09 27.52
N LYS A 924 20.53 16.11 26.97
CA LYS A 924 21.02 16.13 25.57
C LYS A 924 21.83 14.87 25.20
N ARG A 925 22.43 14.20 26.18
CA ARG A 925 23.21 12.96 26.01
C ARG A 925 22.30 11.74 25.86
N GLU A 926 21.20 11.65 26.63
CA GLU A 926 20.24 10.55 26.53
C GLU A 926 19.47 10.60 25.21
N LEU A 927 19.04 11.77 24.74
CA LEU A 927 18.37 11.88 23.42
C LEU A 927 19.24 11.30 22.28
N ILE A 928 20.53 11.62 22.27
CA ILE A 928 21.50 11.09 21.30
C ILE A 928 21.80 9.60 21.53
N ALA A 929 21.82 9.13 22.78
CA ALA A 929 22.04 7.72 23.10
C ALA A 929 20.84 6.83 22.67
N THR A 930 19.62 7.27 22.96
CA THR A 930 18.37 6.59 22.56
C THR A 930 18.24 6.55 21.04
N ALA A 931 18.52 7.65 20.33
CA ALA A 931 18.53 7.68 18.86
C ALA A 931 19.57 6.72 18.24
N LYS A 932 20.73 6.51 18.89
CA LYS A 932 21.71 5.50 18.49
C LYS A 932 21.21 4.09 18.76
N ALA A 933 20.67 3.81 19.94
CA ALA A 933 20.11 2.50 20.29
C ALA A 933 18.96 2.08 19.35
N ILE A 934 18.10 3.02 18.95
CA ILE A 934 17.06 2.80 17.91
C ILE A 934 17.71 2.45 16.57
N ALA A 935 18.74 3.19 16.15
CA ALA A 935 19.44 2.92 14.89
C ALA A 935 20.14 1.54 14.91
N ASP A 936 20.77 1.16 16.01
CA ASP A 936 21.45 -0.12 16.16
C ASP A 936 20.45 -1.30 16.16
N ALA A 937 19.31 -1.17 16.85
CA ALA A 937 18.21 -2.13 16.75
C ALA A 937 17.57 -2.19 15.35
N SER A 938 17.56 -1.07 14.60
CA SER A 938 17.10 -1.03 13.21
C SER A 938 18.04 -1.76 12.24
N ASN A 939 19.35 -1.77 12.55
CA ASN A 939 20.33 -2.55 11.81
C ASN A 939 20.10 -4.06 11.99
N ASP A 940 19.70 -4.51 13.19
CA ASP A 940 19.28 -5.90 13.44
C ASP A 940 18.04 -6.28 12.61
N VAL A 941 16.98 -5.47 12.65
CA VAL A 941 15.77 -5.70 11.82
C VAL A 941 16.15 -5.81 10.34
N THR A 942 16.97 -4.90 9.84
CA THR A 942 17.43 -4.91 8.44
C THR A 942 18.29 -6.14 8.12
N ARG A 943 19.23 -6.51 9.01
CA ARG A 943 20.10 -7.69 8.89
C ARG A 943 19.28 -8.96 8.76
N ILE A 944 18.32 -9.16 9.66
CA ILE A 944 17.50 -10.37 9.72
C ILE A 944 16.52 -10.41 8.55
N ALA A 945 15.88 -9.29 8.20
CA ALA A 945 15.02 -9.18 7.02
C ALA A 945 15.76 -9.50 5.72
N LYS A 946 16.99 -8.98 5.53
CA LYS A 946 17.82 -9.29 4.35
C LYS A 946 18.31 -10.74 4.33
N GLN A 947 18.49 -11.39 5.47
CA GLN A 947 18.79 -12.83 5.48
C GLN A 947 17.55 -13.65 5.12
N LEU A 948 16.39 -13.40 5.73
CA LEU A 948 15.14 -14.08 5.39
C LEU A 948 14.78 -13.88 3.92
N ALA A 949 15.03 -12.68 3.36
CA ALA A 949 14.88 -12.41 1.94
C ALA A 949 15.76 -13.33 1.07
N ARG A 950 17.00 -13.64 1.46
CA ARG A 950 17.89 -14.56 0.73
C ARG A 950 17.43 -16.03 0.82
N GLU A 951 16.78 -16.41 1.90
CA GLU A 951 16.26 -17.77 2.12
C GLU A 951 14.87 -17.99 1.50
N CYS A 952 14.19 -16.90 1.10
CA CYS A 952 12.89 -16.91 0.43
C CYS A 952 13.03 -17.33 -1.05
N THR A 953 12.32 -18.38 -1.45
CA THR A 953 12.28 -18.91 -2.83
C THR A 953 11.30 -18.13 -3.72
N ASP A 954 10.43 -17.30 -3.15
CA ASP A 954 9.44 -16.52 -3.90
C ASP A 954 9.99 -15.14 -4.27
N LYS A 955 10.26 -14.91 -5.56
CA LYS A 955 10.91 -13.68 -6.06
C LYS A 955 10.08 -12.43 -5.80
N ARG A 956 8.75 -12.49 -5.94
CA ARG A 956 7.81 -11.39 -5.62
C ARG A 956 7.88 -11.02 -4.14
N ILE A 957 7.72 -12.00 -3.24
CA ILE A 957 7.76 -11.74 -1.78
C ILE A 957 9.15 -11.27 -1.33
N ARG A 958 10.22 -11.87 -1.85
CA ARG A 958 11.61 -11.45 -1.61
C ARG A 958 11.86 -10.00 -2.01
N THR A 959 11.41 -9.60 -3.19
CA THR A 959 11.60 -8.23 -3.70
C THR A 959 10.85 -7.21 -2.84
N ASN A 960 9.61 -7.52 -2.44
CA ASN A 960 8.84 -6.69 -1.51
C ASN A 960 9.56 -6.51 -0.15
N LEU A 961 10.02 -7.62 0.46
CA LEU A 961 10.76 -7.59 1.74
C LEU A 961 12.05 -6.76 1.65
N LEU A 962 12.77 -6.83 0.54
CA LEU A 962 13.94 -5.97 0.29
C LEU A 962 13.52 -4.49 0.17
N GLN A 963 12.52 -4.16 -0.65
CA GLN A 963 12.06 -2.77 -0.84
C GLN A 963 11.63 -2.09 0.47
N VAL A 964 10.97 -2.79 1.39
CA VAL A 964 10.58 -2.20 2.69
C VAL A 964 11.75 -2.09 3.67
N CYS A 965 12.63 -3.11 3.76
CA CYS A 965 13.72 -3.08 4.73
C CYS A 965 14.91 -2.20 4.31
N GLU A 966 15.14 -1.97 3.01
CA GLU A 966 16.26 -1.14 2.53
C GLU A 966 16.09 0.35 2.78
N ARG A 967 14.86 0.80 3.11
CA ARG A 967 14.56 2.16 3.57
C ARG A 967 15.08 2.42 4.99
N ILE A 968 15.11 1.40 5.84
CA ILE A 968 15.37 1.52 7.29
C ILE A 968 16.73 2.16 7.61
N PRO A 969 17.87 1.76 7.01
CA PRO A 969 19.19 2.34 7.32
C PRO A 969 19.30 3.84 7.00
N THR A 970 18.61 4.31 5.95
CA THR A 970 18.56 5.73 5.55
C THR A 970 17.74 6.52 6.57
N ILE A 971 16.53 6.06 6.89
CA ILE A 971 15.64 6.72 7.86
C ILE A 971 16.28 6.74 9.26
N ALA A 972 16.89 5.64 9.70
CA ALA A 972 17.62 5.57 10.97
C ALA A 972 18.88 6.46 10.98
N THR A 973 19.47 6.75 9.82
CA THR A 973 20.60 7.70 9.71
C THR A 973 20.14 9.15 9.76
N GLN A 974 19.01 9.48 9.13
CA GLN A 974 18.30 10.74 9.35
C GLN A 974 17.91 10.93 10.82
N LEU A 975 17.40 9.89 11.52
CA LEU A 975 17.06 9.95 12.94
C LEU A 975 18.25 10.41 13.80
N LYS A 976 19.43 9.79 13.63
CA LYS A 976 20.67 10.18 14.33
C LYS A 976 21.04 11.64 14.10
N ILE A 977 20.83 12.16 12.88
CA ILE A 977 21.11 13.56 12.53
C ILE A 977 20.08 14.49 13.20
N LEU A 978 18.79 14.24 13.01
CA LEU A 978 17.69 15.04 13.55
C LEU A 978 17.68 15.09 15.08
N SER A 979 17.88 13.95 15.75
CA SER A 979 18.03 13.91 17.21
C SER A 979 19.29 14.65 17.69
N THR A 980 20.36 14.72 16.89
CA THR A 980 21.54 15.53 17.21
C THR A 980 21.24 17.03 17.05
N VAL A 981 20.50 17.44 16.01
CA VAL A 981 20.04 18.83 15.84
C VAL A 981 19.14 19.25 17.00
N LYS A 982 18.07 18.50 17.29
CA LYS A 982 17.19 18.75 18.45
C LYS A 982 17.95 18.75 19.79
N ALA A 983 18.95 17.88 19.96
CA ALA A 983 19.82 17.90 21.13
C ALA A 983 20.63 19.20 21.27
N THR A 984 21.00 19.90 20.18
CA THR A 984 21.57 21.25 20.29
C THR A 984 20.55 22.26 20.78
N MET A 985 19.29 22.16 20.32
CA MET A 985 18.21 23.13 20.60
C MET A 985 17.52 22.98 21.96
N LEU A 986 17.58 21.81 22.63
CA LEU A 986 17.05 21.62 24.00
C LEU A 986 17.50 22.75 24.95
N GLY A 987 16.54 23.49 25.53
CA GLY A 987 16.80 24.71 26.32
C GLY A 987 16.68 26.04 25.56
N ALA A 988 16.30 26.03 24.28
CA ALA A 988 15.91 27.18 23.47
C ALA A 988 14.52 26.97 22.81
N GLN A 989 13.62 26.30 23.56
CA GLN A 989 12.28 25.92 23.11
C GLN A 989 11.43 27.13 22.66
N GLY A 990 10.45 26.86 21.80
CA GLY A 990 9.51 27.87 21.29
C GLY A 990 10.10 28.79 20.22
N SER A 991 11.36 28.58 19.83
CA SER A 991 11.92 29.12 18.60
C SER A 991 11.38 28.36 17.38
N GLU A 992 11.27 29.04 16.24
CA GLU A 992 10.78 28.45 14.99
C GLU A 992 11.68 27.30 14.52
N GLU A 993 13.01 27.47 14.61
CA GLU A 993 13.99 26.43 14.29
C GLU A 993 13.84 25.17 15.19
N ASP A 994 13.46 25.31 16.46
CA ASP A 994 13.21 24.18 17.37
C ASP A 994 11.88 23.47 17.09
N ARG A 995 10.85 24.21 16.64
CA ARG A 995 9.58 23.64 16.17
C ARG A 995 9.81 22.81 14.91
N GLU A 996 10.46 23.37 13.89
CA GLU A 996 10.79 22.67 12.63
C GLU A 996 11.66 21.43 12.88
N ALA A 997 12.67 21.52 13.75
CA ALA A 997 13.50 20.37 14.13
C ALA A 997 12.71 19.28 14.88
N THR A 998 11.61 19.64 15.55
CA THR A 998 10.70 18.67 16.19
C THR A 998 9.80 18.02 15.15
N GLU A 999 9.14 18.80 14.29
CA GLU A 999 8.25 18.32 13.23
C GLU A 999 8.98 17.37 12.25
N MET A 1000 10.24 17.68 11.88
CA MET A 1000 11.08 16.79 11.08
C MET A 1000 11.45 15.49 11.82
N LEU A 1001 11.74 15.57 13.12
CA LEU A 1001 12.06 14.39 13.94
C LEU A 1001 10.83 13.48 14.13
N GLU A 1002 9.65 14.07 14.26
CA GLU A 1002 8.37 13.36 14.36
C GLU A 1002 8.03 12.58 13.09
N GLY A 1003 8.09 13.23 11.92
CA GLY A 1003 7.86 12.57 10.64
C GLY A 1003 8.89 11.46 10.36
N ASN A 1004 10.17 11.69 10.71
CA ASN A 1004 11.20 10.66 10.58
C ASN A 1004 10.96 9.46 11.53
N ALA A 1005 10.54 9.71 12.78
CA ALA A 1005 10.18 8.65 13.73
C ALA A 1005 8.97 7.83 13.26
N GLN A 1006 7.92 8.49 12.74
CA GLN A 1006 6.76 7.84 12.13
C GLN A 1006 7.17 6.93 10.97
N ASN A 1007 7.95 7.46 10.02
CA ASN A 1007 8.45 6.73 8.85
C ASN A 1007 9.29 5.51 9.25
N LEU A 1008 10.10 5.61 10.32
CA LEU A 1008 10.89 4.48 10.82
C LEU A 1008 10.02 3.38 11.42
N MET A 1009 9.08 3.73 12.30
CA MET A 1009 8.19 2.76 12.94
C MET A 1009 7.28 2.06 11.92
N GLN A 1010 6.77 2.79 10.92
CA GLN A 1010 5.97 2.23 9.84
C GLN A 1010 6.80 1.32 8.92
N SER A 1011 8.03 1.71 8.53
CA SER A 1011 8.91 0.87 7.71
C SER A 1011 9.30 -0.44 8.41
N VAL A 1012 9.54 -0.39 9.73
CA VAL A 1012 9.80 -1.59 10.55
C VAL A 1012 8.55 -2.48 10.63
N LYS A 1013 7.37 -1.89 10.84
CA LYS A 1013 6.08 -2.59 10.88
C LYS A 1013 5.76 -3.29 9.54
N GLU A 1014 6.01 -2.62 8.42
CA GLU A 1014 5.90 -3.22 7.07
C GLU A 1014 6.90 -4.36 6.87
N THR A 1015 8.14 -4.18 7.33
CA THR A 1015 9.18 -5.22 7.30
C THR A 1015 8.78 -6.45 8.13
N VAL A 1016 8.13 -6.29 9.29
CA VAL A 1016 7.58 -7.39 10.09
C VAL A 1016 6.50 -8.16 9.30
N ARG A 1017 5.54 -7.46 8.68
CA ARG A 1017 4.48 -8.09 7.87
C ARG A 1017 5.04 -8.81 6.64
N ALA A 1018 6.01 -8.21 5.94
CA ALA A 1018 6.67 -8.84 4.78
C ALA A 1018 7.52 -10.05 5.20
N ALA A 1019 8.12 -10.04 6.39
CA ALA A 1019 8.85 -11.16 6.95
C ALA A 1019 7.93 -12.32 7.38
N GLU A 1020 6.73 -12.06 7.91
CA GLU A 1020 5.70 -13.08 8.14
C GLU A 1020 5.41 -13.84 6.83
N SER A 1021 5.11 -13.11 5.75
CA SER A 1021 4.83 -13.72 4.43
C SER A 1021 6.03 -14.48 3.85
N ALA A 1022 7.25 -13.93 3.95
CA ALA A 1022 8.46 -14.59 3.45
C ALA A 1022 8.76 -15.90 4.19
N SER A 1023 8.44 -15.99 5.49
CA SER A 1023 8.69 -17.18 6.31
C SER A 1023 7.96 -18.45 5.83
N VAL A 1024 6.86 -18.30 5.09
CA VAL A 1024 6.07 -19.41 4.51
C VAL A 1024 6.73 -19.98 3.25
N LYS A 1025 7.55 -19.19 2.56
CA LYS A 1025 8.19 -19.51 1.27
C LYS A 1025 9.72 -19.64 1.39
N ILE A 1026 10.21 -20.19 2.51
CA ILE A 1026 11.65 -20.44 2.73
C ILE A 1026 12.10 -21.80 2.19
N HIS A 1027 13.36 -21.87 1.77
CA HIS A 1027 13.97 -23.11 1.30
C HIS A 1027 13.92 -24.22 2.37
N ALA A 1028 13.49 -25.43 1.99
CA ALA A 1028 13.16 -26.50 2.96
C ALA A 1028 14.32 -26.91 3.88
N GLN A 1029 15.57 -26.71 3.45
CA GLN A 1029 16.79 -27.17 4.12
C GLN A 1029 17.42 -26.15 5.10
N THR A 1030 16.86 -24.95 5.30
CA THR A 1030 17.49 -23.97 6.21
C THR A 1030 17.19 -24.26 7.69
N HIS A 1031 18.26 -24.41 8.47
CA HIS A 1031 18.23 -24.44 9.93
C HIS A 1031 18.32 -23.01 10.47
N GLY A 1032 17.47 -22.65 11.44
CA GLY A 1032 17.40 -21.28 12.01
C GLY A 1032 16.10 -20.53 11.72
N LYS A 1033 14.99 -21.24 11.45
CA LYS A 1033 13.68 -20.65 11.12
C LYS A 1033 13.17 -19.74 12.24
N LEU A 1034 12.95 -18.46 11.93
CA LEU A 1034 12.25 -17.52 12.82
C LEU A 1034 10.86 -18.07 13.17
N ARG A 1035 10.53 -18.12 14.46
CA ARG A 1035 9.28 -18.73 14.92
C ARG A 1035 8.12 -17.73 14.91
N TRP A 1036 7.20 -17.91 13.96
CA TRP A 1036 5.99 -17.10 13.84
C TRP A 1036 4.82 -17.73 14.59
N VAL A 1037 4.75 -17.48 15.90
CA VAL A 1037 3.67 -17.96 16.78
C VAL A 1037 2.89 -16.78 17.36
N ARG A 1038 1.57 -16.77 17.15
CA ARG A 1038 0.65 -15.79 17.73
C ARG A 1038 0.57 -15.99 19.25
N ARG A 1039 0.64 -14.91 20.05
CA ARG A 1039 0.44 -15.01 21.51
C ARG A 1039 -1.01 -15.42 21.81
N GLN A 1040 -1.19 -16.67 22.27
CA GLN A 1040 -2.43 -17.16 22.86
C GLN A 1040 -2.47 -16.85 24.36
N PRO A 1041 -3.64 -16.72 25.02
CA PRO A 1041 -3.75 -16.40 26.44
C PRO A 1041 -2.99 -17.36 27.37
N TRP A 1042 -2.87 -18.64 27.00
CA TRP A 1042 -2.16 -19.68 27.76
C TRP A 1042 -0.65 -19.73 27.49
N TYR A 1043 -0.13 -19.01 26.49
CA TYR A 1043 1.31 -19.02 26.13
C TYR A 1043 2.19 -18.14 27.05
N ALA A 1044 1.65 -17.72 28.20
CA ALA A 1044 2.34 -17.02 29.28
C ALA A 1044 2.70 -17.93 30.47
N TYR A 1045 2.42 -19.24 30.37
CA TYR A 1045 2.58 -20.24 31.44
C TYR A 1045 3.30 -21.52 30.96
N ALA A 1046 4.15 -21.45 29.92
CA ALA A 1046 4.79 -22.60 29.26
C ALA A 1046 6.11 -22.30 28.50
#